data_AF-A0A9Q0LZS0-F1
#
_entry.id   AF-A0A9Q0LZS0-F1
#
_cell.length_a   1.000
_cell.length_b   1.000
_cell.length_c   1.000
_cell.angle_alpha   90.00
_cell.angle_beta   90.00
_cell.angle_gamma   90.00
#
_symmetry.space_group_name_H-M   'P 1'
#
loop_
_entity.id
_entity.type
_entity.pdbx_description
1 polymer ?
#
loop_
_entity_poly.entity_id
_entity_poly.type
_entity_poly.pdbx_seq_one_letter_code
_entity_poly.pdbx_strand_id
1 'polypeptide(L)'
;MSRYRGPRFKKIRRLGALPGLTNKRPKAGSDLRNQSRSGKKSQYRIRLEEKQKLRFHYGLTERQLLKYVRIAGKARGSTGQVLLQLLEMRLDNILFRLAQSEGNYAEALQNYYEAMRLEIDPYDRSYILYNIGLIHTSNGEHTKALEYYFRALERNPFLPQAFNNMAVIFLSSGVGSDPKDKQAILQGDSEIAEAWFDQAAEYWKQAIALTPGLCVCVVRKEEDSMIIRSPEPEVKILVDKDPVKTSFEEWAKPGHFSRTIAKGPDTTTWIWNLHADAHDFDSHTSDLEEISRKVFSAHFGQLSIIFLWLSGMYFHGARFSNYEAWLSDPTHIGPSAQVIWRASGITNELQLYCTAIGALVFAALMLFADMFSDTAIQLQPVFAQWIQNTHALAPGATAPGATASTSLTWGGGDLVAVGGKVALLPIPLGTADFLVHHIHAFTIHVTVLILLKGVLFARSSRLIPDKANLGFRFPCDGPGRGGTCQVSAWDHVFLGLFWMYNSISVVIFHFSWKMQSDVWGSISDQGVVTHITGGNFAQSSITINGWLRDFLWAQASQDPTTRRIWFGIATAHDFESHDDITEERLYQNIFASHFGQLAIIFLWTSGNLFHVAWQGNFESWVQDPLHVRPIAHAIWDPHFGQPAVEAFTRGVLLAHGLATLTTEMETERFVVQKCRISSESSFVRTLRRLGPLFTGAGTAILTLLGGFHPQTQSLWLTDMAHHHLAIAFIFLVAGHMYRTNFGIGHSIKDLLDAHVPPGGRLGRGHKGLYDTINNSLHFQLGLALASLGVITSLVAQHMYSLPAYAFIAQDFTTQAALYTHHQYIAGFIMTGAFAHGAIFFIRDYNPEQNEDNVLARMLDHKEAIISHLSWASLFLGFHTLGLYVHNDVMLAFGTPEKQILIEPIFAQWIQSAHGKTSYGFDVLLSSTSGPAFTAGRSIWLPGWLNAVNENTNSLFLTIGPGDFLVHHAIALGLHTTTLILVKGALDARGSKLMPDKKDFGYSFPCDGPGRGGTCDISAWDAFYLAVFWMLNTIGWVTFYWHWKHITLWQGNVSQFNESSTYLMGWLRDYLWLNSSQLINGYNPFGMNSLSVWAWMFLFGHLVWATGFMFLISWRGYWQELIETLAWAHERTPLANLIRWRDKPVALSIVQARLVGLAHFSDVNHYGKEKFDSEGEEEAKIGTEISFDSSILKKEISKVPSLSDKWEIYGKLQSPPRNSAPTRLHRRCFSTGRPRANYRDFGLSGHILREMVHACLLPGATRSSW
;
A
#
# COMPACT_ATOMS: atom_id res chain seq x y z
N MET A 1 -43.71 25.81 -2.91
CA MET A 1 -43.08 26.59 -1.81
C MET A 1 -41.55 26.48 -1.84
N SER A 2 -40.76 27.54 -1.58
CA SER A 2 -39.27 27.51 -1.63
C SER A 2 -38.60 27.74 -0.26
N ARG A 3 -38.72 26.80 0.67
CA ARG A 3 -37.97 26.90 1.94
C ARG A 3 -36.50 26.57 1.73
N TYR A 4 -35.61 27.37 2.31
CA TYR A 4 -34.16 27.20 2.17
C TYR A 4 -33.69 25.90 2.83
N ARG A 5 -33.13 24.98 2.03
CA ARG A 5 -32.62 23.67 2.48
C ARG A 5 -31.11 23.65 2.78
N GLY A 6 -30.39 24.74 2.49
CA GLY A 6 -28.95 24.85 2.79
C GLY A 6 -28.65 25.14 4.27
N PRO A 7 -27.36 25.30 4.63
CA PRO A 7 -26.91 25.48 6.02
C PRO A 7 -27.55 26.71 6.70
N ARG A 8 -28.59 26.47 7.52
CA ARG A 8 -29.43 27.53 8.12
C ARG A 8 -28.65 28.40 9.12
N PHE A 9 -27.71 27.81 9.85
CA PHE A 9 -26.88 28.52 10.84
C PHE A 9 -25.94 29.55 10.19
N LYS A 10 -25.44 29.26 8.97
CA LYS A 10 -24.62 30.20 8.17
C LYS A 10 -25.41 31.43 7.74
N LYS A 11 -26.72 31.27 7.47
CA LYS A 11 -27.61 32.39 7.14
C LYS A 11 -27.94 33.24 8.38
N ILE A 12 -28.15 32.62 9.54
CA ILE A 12 -28.40 33.33 10.80
C ILE A 12 -27.20 34.15 11.25
N ARG A 13 -25.97 33.62 11.16
CA ARG A 13 -24.75 34.41 11.48
C ARG A 13 -24.59 35.63 10.58
N ARG A 14 -25.04 35.55 9.32
CA ARG A 14 -24.93 36.63 8.33
C ARG A 14 -26.04 37.69 8.41
N LEU A 15 -27.29 37.26 8.61
CA LEU A 15 -28.47 38.13 8.53
C LEU A 15 -29.11 38.43 9.89
N GLY A 16 -28.65 37.80 10.97
CA GLY A 16 -29.25 37.90 12.30
C GLY A 16 -30.34 36.87 12.55
N ALA A 17 -31.02 36.98 13.70
CA ALA A 17 -32.06 36.03 14.11
C ALA A 17 -33.27 36.07 13.15
N LEU A 18 -33.63 34.92 12.59
CA LEU A 18 -34.76 34.76 11.66
C LEU A 18 -35.68 33.63 12.16
N PRO A 19 -36.65 33.94 13.04
CA PRO A 19 -37.55 32.95 13.65
C PRO A 19 -38.24 32.04 12.62
N GLY A 20 -38.73 32.57 11.51
CA GLY A 20 -39.40 31.78 10.46
C GLY A 20 -38.49 30.82 9.67
N LEU A 21 -37.16 30.91 9.83
CA LEU A 21 -36.20 29.98 9.21
C LEU A 21 -35.77 28.85 10.18
N THR A 22 -35.51 29.18 11.45
CA THR A 22 -35.24 28.21 12.53
C THR A 22 -35.27 28.87 13.92
N ASN A 23 -35.64 28.10 14.94
CA ASN A 23 -35.68 28.52 16.35
C ASN A 23 -34.30 28.56 17.02
N LYS A 24 -33.24 28.08 16.35
CA LYS A 24 -31.87 28.10 16.90
C LYS A 24 -31.32 29.53 16.91
N ARG A 25 -31.09 30.07 18.11
CA ARG A 25 -30.39 31.35 18.31
C ARG A 25 -28.88 31.12 18.39
N PRO A 26 -28.04 32.01 17.82
CA PRO A 26 -26.62 31.99 18.12
C PRO A 26 -26.43 32.27 19.62
N LYS A 27 -25.63 31.46 20.33
CA LYS A 27 -25.25 31.73 21.72
C LYS A 27 -24.53 33.09 21.76
N ALA A 28 -25.00 33.99 22.62
CA ALA A 28 -24.30 35.24 22.90
C ALA A 28 -23.02 34.91 23.69
N GLY A 29 -21.94 34.63 22.97
CA GLY A 29 -20.60 34.56 23.53
C GLY A 29 -20.11 35.97 23.81
N SER A 30 -19.64 36.18 25.04
CA SER A 30 -19.02 37.39 25.56
C SER A 30 -17.75 37.77 24.79
N ASP A 31 -17.88 38.54 23.72
CA ASP A 31 -16.75 39.27 23.10
C ASP A 31 -16.98 40.77 23.24
N LEU A 32 -16.83 41.27 24.48
CA LEU A 32 -16.46 42.65 24.74
C LEU A 32 -14.95 42.81 24.44
N ARG A 33 -14.56 42.73 23.16
CA ARG A 33 -13.26 43.26 22.66
C ARG A 33 -13.15 43.14 21.14
N ASN A 34 -13.85 44.03 20.45
CA ASN A 34 -13.35 44.82 19.32
C ASN A 34 -14.52 45.56 18.67
N GLN A 35 -14.87 46.71 19.26
CA GLN A 35 -15.60 47.74 18.54
C GLN A 35 -14.68 48.37 17.47
N SER A 36 -14.30 47.60 16.44
CA SER A 36 -13.69 48.17 15.24
C SER A 36 -14.81 48.72 14.35
N ARG A 37 -14.92 50.05 14.33
CA ARG A 37 -15.82 50.89 13.51
C ARG A 37 -16.40 50.15 12.29
N SER A 38 -17.64 49.67 12.41
CA SER A 38 -18.46 49.32 11.25
C SER A 38 -18.65 50.59 10.43
N GLY A 39 -17.99 50.70 9.28
CA GLY A 39 -18.28 51.76 8.32
C GLY A 39 -19.79 51.84 8.05
N LYS A 40 -20.33 53.05 7.86
CA LYS A 40 -21.75 53.26 7.56
C LYS A 40 -22.13 52.36 6.39
N LYS A 41 -22.97 51.34 6.65
CA LYS A 41 -23.48 50.45 5.60
C LYS A 41 -24.22 51.32 4.58
N SER A 42 -23.93 51.12 3.29
CA SER A 42 -24.64 51.85 2.24
C SER A 42 -26.14 51.58 2.32
N GLN A 43 -26.97 52.57 2.01
CA GLN A 43 -28.42 52.44 2.00
C GLN A 43 -28.88 51.27 1.11
N TYR A 44 -28.17 51.02 0.00
CA TYR A 44 -28.41 49.87 -0.86
C TYR A 44 -28.14 48.53 -0.15
N ARG A 45 -27.01 48.40 0.57
CA ARG A 45 -26.68 47.20 1.32
C ARG A 45 -27.69 46.92 2.43
N ILE A 46 -28.14 47.96 3.14
CA ILE A 46 -29.19 47.83 4.17
C ILE A 46 -30.48 47.31 3.53
N ARG A 47 -30.95 47.92 2.44
CA ARG A 47 -32.16 47.48 1.72
C ARG A 47 -32.04 46.05 1.18
N LEU A 48 -30.85 45.66 0.72
CA LEU A 48 -30.60 44.30 0.24
C LEU A 48 -30.61 43.29 1.40
N GLU A 49 -29.96 43.60 2.52
CA GLU A 49 -29.98 42.77 3.74
C GLU A 49 -31.43 42.59 4.24
N GLU A 50 -32.22 43.66 4.32
CA GLU A 50 -33.64 43.60 4.72
C GLU A 50 -34.51 42.79 3.75
N LYS A 51 -34.30 42.95 2.43
CA LYS A 51 -34.98 42.12 1.41
C LYS A 51 -34.68 40.64 1.62
N GLN A 52 -33.43 40.28 1.90
CA GLN A 52 -33.05 38.87 2.14
C GLN A 52 -33.64 38.35 3.46
N LYS A 53 -33.69 39.17 4.53
CA LYS A 53 -34.37 38.79 5.78
C LYS A 53 -35.84 38.44 5.55
N LEU A 54 -36.60 39.28 4.85
CA LEU A 54 -38.00 39.02 4.52
C LEU A 54 -38.17 37.72 3.73
N ARG A 55 -37.31 37.47 2.73
CA ARG A 55 -37.36 36.24 1.93
C ARG A 55 -37.15 34.99 2.76
N PHE A 56 -36.12 34.98 3.60
CA PHE A 56 -35.80 33.80 4.41
C PHE A 56 -36.76 33.61 5.59
N HIS A 57 -37.26 34.70 6.18
CA HIS A 57 -38.22 34.65 7.28
C HIS A 57 -39.58 34.10 6.85
N TYR A 58 -40.08 34.52 5.68
CA TYR A 58 -41.39 34.11 5.15
C TYR A 58 -41.30 33.03 4.06
N GLY A 59 -40.11 32.45 3.82
CA GLY A 59 -39.93 31.33 2.86
C GLY A 59 -40.31 31.65 1.40
N LEU A 60 -39.98 32.86 0.93
CA LEU A 60 -40.36 33.39 -0.38
C LEU A 60 -39.25 33.29 -1.44
N THR A 61 -39.64 32.94 -2.68
CA THR A 61 -38.79 33.21 -3.84
C THR A 61 -38.72 34.72 -4.12
N GLU A 62 -37.70 35.16 -4.86
CA GLU A 62 -37.53 36.57 -5.22
C GLU A 62 -38.67 37.07 -6.12
N ARG A 63 -39.16 36.20 -7.01
CA ARG A 63 -40.31 36.46 -7.89
C ARG A 63 -41.61 36.63 -7.09
N GLN A 64 -41.84 35.79 -6.08
CA GLN A 64 -43.02 35.90 -5.20
C GLN A 64 -43.00 37.17 -4.36
N LEU A 65 -41.86 37.51 -3.75
CA LEU A 65 -41.74 38.76 -2.99
C LEU A 65 -42.02 39.98 -3.87
N LEU A 66 -41.52 40.00 -5.11
CA LEU A 66 -41.82 41.07 -6.08
C LEU A 66 -43.32 41.17 -6.41
N LYS A 67 -44.04 40.04 -6.51
CA LYS A 67 -45.49 40.02 -6.73
C LYS A 67 -46.23 40.68 -5.57
N TYR A 68 -45.91 40.34 -4.33
CA TYR A 68 -46.53 40.94 -3.14
C TYR A 68 -46.18 42.42 -2.98
N VAL A 69 -44.96 42.84 -3.31
CA VAL A 69 -44.59 44.27 -3.32
C VAL A 69 -45.42 45.05 -4.35
N ARG A 70 -45.66 44.48 -5.54
CA ARG A 70 -46.52 45.11 -6.56
C ARG A 70 -47.99 45.19 -6.13
N ILE A 71 -48.50 44.19 -5.40
CA ILE A 71 -49.87 44.21 -4.85
C ILE A 71 -49.97 45.25 -3.73
N ALA A 72 -49.02 45.25 -2.79
CA ALA A 72 -48.96 46.24 -1.71
C ALA A 72 -48.83 47.68 -2.23
N GLY A 73 -48.13 47.88 -3.35
CA GLY A 73 -47.98 49.18 -3.99
C GLY A 73 -49.24 49.69 -4.70
N LYS A 74 -50.20 48.80 -4.99
CA LYS A 74 -51.50 49.17 -5.59
C LYS A 74 -52.60 49.40 -4.54
N ALA A 75 -52.38 48.98 -3.29
CA ALA A 75 -53.34 49.13 -2.21
C ALA A 75 -53.27 50.54 -1.58
N ARG A 76 -54.41 51.07 -1.11
CA ARG A 76 -54.46 52.34 -0.37
C ARG A 76 -53.90 52.15 1.04
N GLY A 77 -52.69 52.65 1.31
CA GLY A 77 -52.03 52.59 2.60
C GLY A 77 -50.50 52.62 2.50
N SER A 78 -49.79 52.53 3.62
CA SER A 78 -48.33 52.41 3.63
C SER A 78 -47.91 51.08 2.99
N THR A 79 -47.24 51.15 1.83
CA THR A 79 -46.80 49.96 1.08
C THR A 79 -46.00 48.98 1.93
N GLY A 80 -45.20 49.47 2.90
CA GLY A 80 -44.44 48.62 3.80
C GLY A 80 -45.31 47.84 4.81
N GLN A 81 -46.32 48.50 5.40
CA GLN A 81 -47.25 47.86 6.32
C GLN A 81 -48.20 46.89 5.59
N VAL A 82 -48.72 47.30 4.43
CA VAL A 82 -49.58 46.44 3.61
C VAL A 82 -48.80 45.23 3.10
N LEU A 83 -47.52 45.40 2.72
CA LEU A 83 -46.66 44.27 2.36
C LEU A 83 -46.50 43.29 3.52
N LEU A 84 -46.23 43.77 4.74
CA LEU A 84 -46.11 42.91 5.92
C LEU A 84 -47.44 42.22 6.25
N GLN A 85 -48.56 42.93 6.18
CA GLN A 85 -49.90 42.34 6.34
C GLN A 85 -50.16 41.24 5.30
N LEU A 86 -49.86 41.47 4.01
CA LEU A 86 -50.03 40.47 2.96
C LEU A 86 -49.12 39.25 3.16
N LEU A 87 -47.93 39.43 3.75
CA LEU A 87 -47.00 38.34 4.06
C LEU A 87 -47.40 37.57 5.34
N GLU A 88 -47.94 38.25 6.34
CA GLU A 88 -48.46 37.62 7.57
C GLU A 88 -49.79 36.91 7.32
N MET A 89 -50.65 37.48 6.47
CA MET A 89 -51.95 36.91 6.09
C MET A 89 -51.86 35.83 5.01
N ARG A 90 -50.65 35.52 4.52
CA ARG A 90 -50.49 34.47 3.52
C ARG A 90 -50.88 33.14 4.18
N LEU A 91 -51.84 32.46 3.55
CA LEU A 91 -52.52 31.30 4.12
C LEU A 91 -51.55 30.21 4.61
N ASP A 92 -50.47 29.97 3.86
CA ASP A 92 -49.42 29.02 4.24
C ASP A 92 -48.61 29.43 5.49
N ASN A 93 -48.47 30.73 5.76
CA ASN A 93 -47.77 31.26 6.92
C ASN A 93 -48.68 31.23 8.17
N ILE A 94 -49.97 31.50 8.00
CA ILE A 94 -51.00 31.29 9.03
C ILE A 94 -51.07 29.80 9.39
N LEU A 95 -51.24 28.93 8.39
CA LEU A 95 -51.35 27.48 8.58
C LEU A 95 -50.08 26.85 9.17
N PHE A 96 -48.90 27.32 8.77
CA PHE A 96 -47.65 26.84 9.36
C PHE A 96 -47.49 27.26 10.82
N ARG A 97 -47.92 28.46 11.21
CA ARG A 97 -47.89 28.93 12.60
C ARG A 97 -48.93 28.20 13.47
N LEU A 98 -50.12 27.91 12.94
CA LEU A 98 -51.14 27.10 13.62
C LEU A 98 -50.69 25.64 13.79
N ALA A 99 -50.14 25.02 12.75
CA ALA A 99 -49.67 23.62 12.80
C ALA A 99 -48.48 23.38 13.74
N GLN A 100 -47.59 24.37 13.95
CA GLN A 100 -46.48 24.25 14.89
C GLN A 100 -46.85 24.56 16.35
N SER A 101 -47.96 25.26 16.61
CA SER A 101 -48.27 25.74 17.97
C SER A 101 -49.14 24.80 18.79
N GLU A 102 -49.98 23.93 18.20
CA GLU A 102 -50.95 23.14 19.01
C GLU A 102 -51.18 21.67 18.62
N GLY A 103 -50.52 21.09 17.62
CA GLY A 103 -50.64 19.65 17.32
C GLY A 103 -52.05 19.15 16.91
N ASN A 104 -52.99 20.07 16.63
CA ASN A 104 -54.36 19.75 16.20
C ASN A 104 -54.46 19.50 14.69
N TYR A 105 -54.18 18.26 14.26
CA TYR A 105 -54.19 17.88 12.83
C TYR A 105 -55.56 17.96 12.15
N ALA A 106 -56.67 17.84 12.89
CA ALA A 106 -58.03 17.85 12.35
C ALA A 106 -58.43 19.23 11.79
N GLU A 107 -58.13 20.30 12.53
CA GLU A 107 -58.44 21.68 12.10
C GLU A 107 -57.54 22.12 10.93
N ALA A 108 -56.27 21.68 10.93
CA ALA A 108 -55.36 21.90 9.81
C ALA A 108 -55.89 21.27 8.51
N LEU A 109 -56.43 20.04 8.58
CA LEU A 109 -56.99 19.33 7.43
C LEU A 109 -58.19 20.06 6.84
N GLN A 110 -59.09 20.55 7.70
CA GLN A 110 -60.29 21.30 7.30
C GLN A 110 -59.91 22.61 6.59
N ASN A 111 -58.92 23.33 7.12
CA ASN A 111 -58.39 24.52 6.47
C ASN A 111 -57.71 24.24 5.12
N TYR A 112 -57.00 23.11 4.97
CA TYR A 112 -56.44 22.72 3.67
C TYR A 112 -57.52 22.34 2.65
N TYR A 113 -58.64 21.76 3.07
CA TYR A 113 -59.78 21.51 2.18
C TYR A 113 -60.47 22.80 1.74
N GLU A 114 -60.61 23.79 2.62
CA GLU A 114 -61.08 25.12 2.22
C GLU A 114 -60.08 25.84 1.30
N ALA A 115 -58.78 25.77 1.61
CA ALA A 115 -57.72 26.31 0.75
C ALA A 115 -57.75 25.69 -0.65
N MET A 116 -57.97 24.38 -0.74
CA MET A 116 -58.10 23.66 -2.00
C MET A 116 -59.37 24.06 -2.78
N ARG A 117 -60.44 24.47 -2.11
CA ARG A 117 -61.65 25.01 -2.78
C ARG A 117 -61.39 26.40 -3.37
N LEU A 118 -60.59 27.22 -2.70
CA LEU A 118 -60.30 28.61 -3.10
C LEU A 118 -59.17 28.73 -4.13
N GLU A 119 -58.20 27.81 -4.11
CA GLU A 119 -57.02 27.88 -4.98
C GLU A 119 -57.33 27.40 -6.41
N ILE A 120 -57.08 28.30 -7.37
CA ILE A 120 -57.37 28.11 -8.79
C ILE A 120 -56.11 27.65 -9.54
N ASP A 121 -54.93 28.06 -9.08
CA ASP A 121 -53.68 27.75 -9.78
C ASP A 121 -53.30 26.26 -9.64
N PRO A 122 -53.14 25.51 -10.75
CA PRO A 122 -52.83 24.08 -10.69
C PRO A 122 -51.51 23.76 -9.98
N TYR A 123 -50.52 24.66 -10.07
CA TYR A 123 -49.21 24.46 -9.47
C TYR A 123 -49.25 24.67 -7.97
N ASP A 124 -49.88 25.74 -7.48
CA ASP A 124 -50.03 25.96 -6.03
C ASP A 124 -50.98 24.95 -5.38
N ARG A 125 -52.03 24.52 -6.11
CA ARG A 125 -52.93 23.44 -5.67
C ARG A 125 -52.22 22.09 -5.50
N SER A 126 -51.18 21.81 -6.31
CA SER A 126 -50.35 20.60 -6.14
C SER A 126 -49.63 20.56 -4.79
N TYR A 127 -49.15 21.70 -4.29
CA TYR A 127 -48.50 21.77 -2.98
C TYR A 127 -49.50 21.66 -1.83
N ILE A 128 -50.72 22.16 -2.01
CA ILE A 128 -51.81 21.98 -1.03
C ILE A 128 -52.15 20.49 -0.91
N LEU A 129 -52.35 19.78 -2.03
CA LEU A 129 -52.58 18.34 -2.06
C LEU A 129 -51.43 17.55 -1.43
N TYR A 130 -50.18 17.92 -1.73
CA TYR A 130 -49.00 17.31 -1.10
C TYR A 130 -48.97 17.54 0.44
N ASN A 131 -49.34 18.72 0.92
CA ASN A 131 -49.37 18.99 2.36
C ASN A 131 -50.52 18.22 3.06
N ILE A 132 -51.66 18.03 2.40
CA ILE A 132 -52.74 17.16 2.89
C ILE A 132 -52.22 15.71 3.02
N GLY A 133 -51.50 15.22 1.99
CA GLY A 133 -50.86 13.90 2.03
C GLY A 133 -49.83 13.75 3.17
N LEU A 134 -49.06 14.79 3.47
CA LEU A 134 -48.14 14.82 4.63
C LEU A 134 -48.87 14.66 5.97
N ILE A 135 -50.04 15.30 6.14
CA ILE A 135 -50.82 15.18 7.39
C ILE A 135 -51.41 13.78 7.53
N HIS A 136 -51.95 13.21 6.44
CA HIS A 136 -52.42 11.82 6.48
C HIS A 136 -51.28 10.85 6.76
N THR A 137 -50.08 11.10 6.22
CA THR A 137 -48.87 10.31 6.54
C THR A 137 -48.50 10.41 8.02
N SER A 138 -48.54 11.61 8.62
CA SER A 138 -48.25 11.77 10.05
C SER A 138 -49.32 11.17 10.96
N ASN A 139 -50.57 11.06 10.48
CA ASN A 139 -51.67 10.42 11.20
C ASN A 139 -51.71 8.89 11.01
N GLY A 140 -50.79 8.30 10.23
CA GLY A 140 -50.75 6.86 9.93
C GLY A 140 -51.76 6.40 8.87
N GLU A 141 -52.49 7.31 8.20
CA GLU A 141 -53.45 6.98 7.15
C GLU A 141 -52.76 6.88 5.77
N HIS A 142 -51.90 5.87 5.60
CA HIS A 142 -50.99 5.73 4.46
C HIS A 142 -51.69 5.62 3.09
N THR A 143 -52.83 4.95 3.01
CA THR A 143 -53.59 4.78 1.76
C THR A 143 -54.14 6.11 1.22
N LYS A 144 -54.75 6.92 2.08
CA LYS A 144 -55.22 8.27 1.72
C LYS A 144 -54.04 9.19 1.41
N ALA A 145 -52.93 9.06 2.14
CA ALA A 145 -51.74 9.85 1.87
C ALA A 145 -51.18 9.62 0.46
N LEU A 146 -51.08 8.35 0.04
CA LEU A 146 -50.67 7.99 -1.32
C LEU A 146 -51.61 8.59 -2.36
N GLU A 147 -52.93 8.51 -2.16
CA GLU A 147 -53.91 9.09 -3.08
C GLU A 147 -53.71 10.60 -3.26
N TYR A 148 -53.50 11.35 -2.18
CA TYR A 148 -53.23 12.79 -2.26
C TYR A 148 -51.86 13.11 -2.87
N TYR A 149 -50.85 12.26 -2.68
CA TYR A 149 -49.56 12.41 -3.36
C TYR A 149 -49.65 12.14 -4.87
N PHE A 150 -50.40 11.12 -5.29
CA PHE A 150 -50.68 10.89 -6.71
C PHE A 150 -51.44 12.07 -7.33
N ARG A 151 -52.49 12.56 -6.67
CA ARG A 151 -53.23 13.76 -7.13
C ARG A 151 -52.35 15.01 -7.19
N ALA A 152 -51.37 15.14 -6.30
CA ALA A 152 -50.40 16.23 -6.36
C ALA A 152 -49.46 16.10 -7.58
N LEU A 153 -48.99 14.88 -7.87
CA LEU A 153 -48.10 14.58 -9.00
C LEU A 153 -48.80 14.70 -10.36
N GLU A 154 -50.07 14.32 -10.47
CA GLU A 154 -50.87 14.55 -11.68
C GLU A 154 -50.94 16.03 -12.07
N ARG A 155 -50.96 16.92 -11.06
CA ARG A 155 -51.02 18.37 -11.27
C ARG A 155 -49.64 18.98 -11.47
N ASN A 156 -48.62 18.41 -10.83
CA ASN A 156 -47.24 18.86 -10.95
C ASN A 156 -46.26 17.66 -10.93
N PRO A 157 -45.89 17.15 -12.12
CA PRO A 157 -44.97 16.01 -12.24
C PRO A 157 -43.55 16.29 -11.74
N PHE A 158 -43.17 17.57 -11.57
CA PHE A 158 -41.82 17.97 -11.16
C PHE A 158 -41.69 18.15 -9.63
N LEU A 159 -42.41 17.33 -8.85
CA LEU A 159 -42.42 17.38 -7.38
C LEU A 159 -41.66 16.18 -6.78
N PRO A 160 -40.31 16.21 -6.72
CA PRO A 160 -39.49 15.10 -6.20
C PRO A 160 -39.78 14.76 -4.73
N GLN A 161 -40.35 15.69 -3.97
CA GLN A 161 -40.74 15.48 -2.58
C GLN A 161 -41.89 14.48 -2.44
N ALA A 162 -42.86 14.48 -3.37
CA ALA A 162 -43.98 13.55 -3.34
C ALA A 162 -43.50 12.13 -3.65
N PHE A 163 -42.69 11.96 -4.70
CA PHE A 163 -42.05 10.67 -5.02
C PHE A 163 -41.24 10.11 -3.86
N ASN A 164 -40.42 10.93 -3.19
CA ASN A 164 -39.64 10.48 -2.05
C ASN A 164 -40.52 10.01 -0.87
N ASN A 165 -41.59 10.73 -0.54
CA ASN A 165 -42.47 10.34 0.56
C ASN A 165 -43.31 9.10 0.22
N MET A 166 -43.73 8.96 -1.04
CA MET A 166 -44.42 7.74 -1.50
C MET A 166 -43.49 6.53 -1.42
N ALA A 167 -42.24 6.66 -1.86
CA ALA A 167 -41.24 5.60 -1.73
C ALA A 167 -41.03 5.18 -0.27
N VAL A 168 -40.98 6.15 0.65
CA VAL A 168 -40.89 5.85 2.09
C VAL A 168 -42.14 5.12 2.61
N ILE A 169 -43.34 5.45 2.12
CA ILE A 169 -44.56 4.73 2.49
C ILE A 169 -44.50 3.28 1.99
N PHE A 170 -44.17 3.04 0.71
CA PHE A 170 -44.04 1.69 0.16
C PHE A 170 -42.93 0.89 0.84
N LEU A 171 -41.81 1.53 1.22
CA LEU A 171 -40.77 0.91 2.04
C LEU A 171 -41.31 0.51 3.42
N SER A 172 -42.07 1.39 4.09
CA SER A 172 -42.65 1.08 5.40
C SER A 172 -43.67 -0.06 5.34
N SER A 173 -44.47 -0.12 4.27
CA SER A 173 -45.38 -1.24 4.00
C SER A 173 -44.60 -2.53 3.75
N GLY A 174 -43.53 -2.50 2.94
CA GLY A 174 -42.64 -3.65 2.69
C GLY A 174 -41.98 -4.22 3.94
N VAL A 175 -41.68 -3.36 4.94
CA VAL A 175 -41.04 -3.76 6.21
C VAL A 175 -42.07 -4.25 7.25
N GLY A 176 -43.37 -4.05 7.03
CA GLY A 176 -44.44 -4.55 7.91
C GLY A 176 -44.57 -3.77 9.22
N SER A 177 -44.62 -2.44 9.15
CA SER A 177 -44.79 -1.59 10.35
C SER A 177 -46.21 -1.56 10.91
N ASP A 178 -47.24 -1.84 10.11
CA ASP A 178 -48.65 -1.95 10.55
C ASP A 178 -48.96 -3.42 10.93
N PRO A 179 -49.62 -3.70 12.09
CA PRO A 179 -49.92 -5.07 12.52
C PRO A 179 -50.65 -5.93 11.49
N LYS A 180 -51.49 -5.33 10.62
CA LYS A 180 -52.19 -6.06 9.55
C LYS A 180 -51.27 -6.51 8.43
N ASP A 181 -50.32 -5.67 8.03
CA ASP A 181 -49.35 -5.97 6.98
C ASP A 181 -48.31 -6.98 7.48
N LYS A 182 -47.96 -6.90 8.76
CA LYS A 182 -47.14 -7.90 9.43
C LYS A 182 -47.78 -9.29 9.38
N GLN A 183 -49.11 -9.37 9.53
CA GLN A 183 -49.85 -10.63 9.52
C GLN A 183 -49.97 -11.23 8.12
N ALA A 184 -50.06 -10.42 7.06
CA ALA A 184 -50.02 -10.86 5.67
C ALA A 184 -48.61 -11.32 5.24
N ILE A 185 -47.56 -10.58 5.63
CA ILE A 185 -46.16 -10.94 5.37
C ILE A 185 -45.77 -12.22 6.12
N LEU A 186 -46.30 -12.43 7.34
CA LEU A 186 -46.12 -13.65 8.13
C LEU A 186 -46.89 -14.86 7.57
N GLN A 187 -47.90 -14.66 6.71
CA GLN A 187 -48.67 -15.73 6.06
C GLN A 187 -48.01 -16.29 4.77
N GLY A 188 -46.82 -15.80 4.39
CA GLY A 188 -46.00 -16.41 3.33
C GLY A 188 -46.05 -15.74 1.96
N ASP A 189 -46.74 -14.60 1.80
CA ASP A 189 -46.77 -13.84 0.54
C ASP A 189 -45.53 -12.93 0.38
N SER A 190 -44.34 -13.55 0.29
CA SER A 190 -43.05 -12.89 0.00
C SER A 190 -43.11 -12.00 -1.25
N GLU A 191 -43.93 -12.37 -2.24
CA GLU A 191 -44.08 -11.63 -3.50
C GLU A 191 -44.69 -10.22 -3.32
N ILE A 192 -45.57 -10.03 -2.33
CA ILE A 192 -46.23 -8.74 -2.10
C ILE A 192 -45.24 -7.73 -1.50
N ALA A 193 -44.36 -8.19 -0.59
CA ALA A 193 -43.35 -7.35 0.02
C ALA A 193 -42.27 -6.93 -1.00
N GLU A 194 -41.84 -7.84 -1.88
CA GLU A 194 -40.93 -7.51 -2.98
C GLU A 194 -41.54 -6.50 -3.96
N ALA A 195 -42.82 -6.67 -4.33
CA ALA A 195 -43.52 -5.71 -5.17
C ALA A 195 -43.56 -4.29 -4.56
N TRP A 196 -43.70 -4.17 -3.24
CA TRP A 196 -43.64 -2.88 -2.55
C TRP A 196 -42.22 -2.28 -2.52
N PHE A 197 -41.18 -3.11 -2.34
CA PHE A 197 -39.79 -2.64 -2.41
C PHE A 197 -39.41 -2.17 -3.82
N ASP A 198 -39.87 -2.87 -4.86
CA ASP A 198 -39.64 -2.48 -6.25
C ASP A 198 -40.34 -1.17 -6.59
N GLN A 199 -41.58 -0.97 -6.12
CA GLN A 199 -42.28 0.31 -6.26
C GLN A 199 -41.58 1.45 -5.52
N ALA A 200 -41.05 1.19 -4.31
CA ALA A 200 -40.26 2.19 -3.59
C ALA A 200 -38.99 2.60 -4.36
N ALA A 201 -38.28 1.62 -4.92
CA ALA A 201 -37.09 1.85 -5.73
C ALA A 201 -37.39 2.65 -7.01
N GLU A 202 -38.50 2.36 -7.69
CA GLU A 202 -38.97 3.13 -8.85
C GLU A 202 -39.21 4.61 -8.51
N TYR A 203 -39.96 4.90 -7.44
CA TYR A 203 -40.26 6.28 -7.06
C TYR A 203 -39.00 7.05 -6.62
N TRP A 204 -38.04 6.39 -5.96
CA TRP A 204 -36.75 7.03 -5.67
C TRP A 204 -35.92 7.31 -6.93
N LYS A 205 -35.90 6.39 -7.91
CA LYS A 205 -35.25 6.65 -9.21
C LYS A 205 -35.87 7.87 -9.90
N GLN A 206 -37.19 8.00 -9.89
CA GLN A 206 -37.90 9.16 -10.43
C GLN A 206 -37.55 10.46 -9.67
N ALA A 207 -37.44 10.42 -8.34
CA ALA A 207 -37.02 11.56 -7.53
C ALA A 207 -35.56 12.00 -7.80
N ILE A 208 -34.64 11.05 -7.97
CA ILE A 208 -33.23 11.29 -8.27
C ILE A 208 -33.08 11.88 -9.69
N ALA A 209 -33.82 11.36 -10.66
CA ALA A 209 -33.81 11.88 -12.04
C ALA A 209 -34.22 13.37 -12.09
N LEU A 210 -35.17 13.80 -11.24
CA LEU A 210 -35.61 15.19 -11.15
C LEU A 210 -34.62 16.09 -10.39
N THR A 211 -33.84 15.55 -9.46
CA THR A 211 -32.87 16.31 -8.65
C THR A 211 -31.63 15.46 -8.33
N PRO A 212 -30.59 15.47 -9.20
CA PRO A 212 -29.38 14.64 -9.06
C PRO A 212 -28.50 14.95 -7.84
N GLY A 213 -28.83 15.99 -7.06
CA GLY A 213 -28.10 16.40 -5.85
C GLY A 213 -28.83 16.11 -4.54
N LEU A 214 -29.93 15.35 -4.57
CA LEU A 214 -30.61 14.86 -3.37
C LEU A 214 -29.92 13.56 -2.93
N CYS A 215 -29.16 13.56 -1.83
CA CYS A 215 -28.67 12.33 -1.21
C CYS A 215 -29.87 11.52 -0.70
N VAL A 216 -30.27 10.51 -1.47
CA VAL A 216 -31.19 9.45 -1.04
C VAL A 216 -30.33 8.22 -0.77
N CYS A 217 -30.44 7.65 0.42
CA CYS A 217 -29.83 6.36 0.74
C CYS A 217 -30.59 5.29 -0.05
N VAL A 218 -30.10 4.95 -1.24
CA VAL A 218 -30.57 3.77 -1.96
C VAL A 218 -29.96 2.56 -1.25
N VAL A 219 -30.75 1.92 -0.40
CA VAL A 219 -30.41 0.59 0.12
C VAL A 219 -30.64 -0.37 -1.04
N ARG A 220 -29.57 -0.74 -1.76
CA ARG A 220 -29.58 -1.96 -2.57
C ARG A 220 -29.46 -3.12 -1.59
N LYS A 221 -30.47 -3.99 -1.60
CA LYS A 221 -30.53 -5.24 -0.85
C LYS A 221 -29.49 -6.20 -1.45
N GLU A 222 -28.30 -6.22 -0.86
CA GLU A 222 -27.59 -7.48 -0.68
C GLU A 222 -27.95 -7.93 0.75
N GLU A 223 -28.34 -9.19 0.86
CA GLU A 223 -28.97 -9.81 2.03
C GLU A 223 -28.10 -9.70 3.29
N ASP A 224 -28.57 -8.99 4.32
CA ASP A 224 -28.75 -9.50 5.69
C ASP A 224 -28.96 -8.36 6.73
N SER A 225 -29.73 -8.69 7.76
CA SER A 225 -30.57 -7.83 8.62
C SER A 225 -29.90 -6.73 9.46
N MET A 226 -30.56 -5.56 9.53
CA MET A 226 -30.38 -4.50 10.53
C MET A 226 -31.32 -4.77 11.74
N ILE A 227 -30.78 -5.03 12.93
CA ILE A 227 -31.56 -5.05 14.19
C ILE A 227 -31.42 -3.69 14.88
N ILE A 228 -32.55 -3.00 15.10
CA ILE A 228 -32.64 -1.82 15.98
C ILE A 228 -32.96 -2.33 17.39
N ARG A 229 -32.03 -2.16 18.35
CA ARG A 229 -32.31 -2.34 19.80
C ARG A 229 -32.70 -1.01 20.44
N SER A 230 -33.69 -1.05 21.33
CA SER A 230 -34.07 0.04 22.24
C SER A 230 -33.01 0.28 23.32
N PRO A 231 -32.88 1.51 23.86
CA PRO A 231 -31.88 1.81 24.88
C PRO A 231 -32.37 1.38 26.27
N GLU A 232 -31.62 0.51 26.94
CA GLU A 232 -31.72 0.24 28.38
C GLU A 232 -30.43 0.68 29.10
N PRO A 233 -30.51 1.00 30.42
CA PRO A 233 -29.63 1.96 31.08
C PRO A 233 -28.23 1.40 31.38
N GLU A 234 -27.21 2.25 31.21
CA GLU A 234 -25.80 1.93 31.50
C GLU A 234 -25.58 1.63 32.99
N VAL A 235 -25.16 0.40 33.29
CA VAL A 235 -24.42 0.06 34.51
C VAL A 235 -22.95 0.40 34.26
N LYS A 236 -22.42 1.37 35.01
CA LYS A 236 -21.01 1.76 34.96
C LYS A 236 -20.13 0.61 35.46
N ILE A 237 -19.36 0.01 34.55
CA ILE A 237 -18.15 -0.73 34.88
C ILE A 237 -16.97 0.20 34.56
N LEU A 238 -16.27 0.65 35.60
CA LEU A 238 -15.04 1.44 35.47
C LEU A 238 -13.92 0.50 35.00
N VAL A 239 -13.67 0.50 33.70
CA VAL A 239 -12.37 0.12 33.13
C VAL A 239 -11.81 1.40 32.54
N ASP A 240 -10.62 1.81 32.96
CA ASP A 240 -9.88 2.93 32.37
C ASP A 240 -9.54 2.60 30.91
N LYS A 241 -10.51 2.88 30.04
CA LYS A 241 -10.33 3.01 28.60
C LYS A 241 -10.26 4.51 28.36
N ASP A 242 -9.05 5.02 28.18
CA ASP A 242 -8.86 6.30 27.47
C ASP A 242 -8.33 6.04 26.06
N PRO A 243 -9.10 5.42 25.15
CA PRO A 243 -8.88 5.63 23.73
C PRO A 243 -9.25 7.10 23.48
N VAL A 244 -8.24 7.93 23.22
CA VAL A 244 -8.42 9.31 22.80
C VAL A 244 -9.51 9.33 21.72
N LYS A 245 -10.64 10.00 21.97
CA LYS A 245 -11.75 10.08 21.01
C LYS A 245 -11.28 10.80 19.75
N THR A 246 -10.98 10.05 18.69
CA THR A 246 -10.53 10.64 17.40
C THR A 246 -11.70 10.92 16.46
N SER A 247 -11.62 12.05 15.75
CA SER A 247 -12.52 12.45 14.65
C SER A 247 -11.72 13.15 13.55
N PHE A 248 -12.22 13.26 12.32
CA PHE A 248 -11.56 14.04 11.26
C PHE A 248 -11.31 15.51 11.68
N GLU A 249 -12.15 16.06 12.56
CA GLU A 249 -11.96 17.40 13.14
C GLU A 249 -10.80 17.45 14.15
N GLU A 250 -10.47 16.34 14.82
CA GLU A 250 -9.32 16.20 15.73
C GLU A 250 -8.01 16.02 14.95
N TRP A 251 -7.99 15.17 13.91
CA TRP A 251 -6.82 15.01 13.01
C TRP A 251 -6.48 16.29 12.25
N ALA A 252 -7.48 17.12 11.97
CA ALA A 252 -7.29 18.44 11.37
C ALA A 252 -6.75 19.49 12.36
N LYS A 253 -6.66 19.18 13.67
CA LYS A 253 -6.04 20.07 14.66
C LYS A 253 -4.52 19.89 14.60
N PRO A 254 -3.77 20.95 14.29
CA PRO A 254 -2.33 20.84 14.29
C PRO A 254 -1.78 20.62 15.70
N GLY A 255 -0.86 19.66 15.85
CA GLY A 255 -0.26 19.31 17.14
C GLY A 255 -1.02 18.27 17.97
N HIS A 256 -2.02 17.55 17.41
CA HIS A 256 -2.69 16.44 18.11
C HIS A 256 -1.71 15.37 18.61
N PHE A 257 -0.64 15.11 17.85
CA PHE A 257 0.36 14.07 18.13
C PHE A 257 1.53 14.52 19.03
N SER A 258 1.65 15.83 19.33
CA SER A 258 2.72 16.35 20.19
C SER A 258 2.18 17.42 21.14
N ARG A 259 2.19 17.12 22.45
CA ARG A 259 1.75 18.06 23.51
C ARG A 259 2.53 19.37 23.50
N THR A 260 3.77 19.34 23.01
CA THR A 260 4.68 20.49 22.90
C THR A 260 4.31 21.41 21.73
N ILE A 261 3.79 20.84 20.63
CA ILE A 261 3.36 21.56 19.42
C ILE A 261 1.87 21.97 19.49
N ALA A 262 1.08 21.35 20.37
CA ALA A 262 -0.34 21.65 20.58
C ALA A 262 -0.62 23.11 21.04
N LYS A 263 0.38 23.81 21.60
CA LYS A 263 0.32 25.24 21.93
C LYS A 263 0.91 26.15 20.83
N GLY A 264 1.04 25.62 19.61
CA GLY A 264 1.84 26.13 18.48
C GLY A 264 2.17 27.63 18.51
N PRO A 265 3.46 28.03 18.40
CA PRO A 265 3.82 29.43 18.29
C PRO A 265 3.12 30.09 17.10
N ASP A 266 2.83 31.40 17.16
CA ASP A 266 2.13 32.18 16.12
C ASP A 266 2.93 32.32 14.79
N THR A 267 3.84 31.40 14.45
CA THR A 267 4.78 31.50 13.31
C THR A 267 4.78 30.25 12.43
N THR A 268 5.06 30.41 11.15
CA THR A 268 5.13 29.30 10.16
C THR A 268 6.10 28.15 10.51
N THR A 269 7.05 28.33 11.43
CA THR A 269 7.99 27.29 11.89
C THR A 269 7.30 26.04 12.44
N TRP A 270 6.14 26.20 13.11
CA TRP A 270 5.47 25.07 13.75
C TRP A 270 4.99 24.03 12.72
N ILE A 271 4.63 24.47 11.51
CA ILE A 271 4.20 23.59 10.41
C ILE A 271 5.36 22.70 9.99
N TRP A 272 6.56 23.27 9.84
CA TRP A 272 7.75 22.52 9.45
C TRP A 272 8.16 21.49 10.51
N ASN A 273 8.13 21.88 11.79
CA ASN A 273 8.44 20.96 12.88
C ASN A 273 7.40 19.84 13.00
N LEU A 274 6.12 20.12 12.77
CA LEU A 274 5.07 19.08 12.77
C LEU A 274 5.41 17.94 11.80
N HIS A 275 5.94 18.27 10.61
CA HIS A 275 6.29 17.25 9.61
C HIS A 275 7.65 16.60 9.91
N ALA A 276 8.62 17.36 10.45
CA ALA A 276 9.94 16.84 10.78
C ALA A 276 9.94 15.86 11.96
N ASP A 277 9.10 16.13 12.97
CA ASP A 277 9.10 15.37 14.24
C ASP A 277 8.08 14.21 14.22
N ALA A 278 7.29 14.07 13.14
CA ALA A 278 6.15 13.13 13.08
C ALA A 278 6.52 11.66 13.38
N HIS A 279 7.70 11.23 12.95
CA HIS A 279 8.18 9.85 13.12
C HIS A 279 9.26 9.72 14.22
N ASP A 280 9.57 10.78 14.97
CA ASP A 280 10.44 10.71 16.15
C ASP A 280 9.60 10.30 17.37
N PHE A 281 9.12 9.05 17.39
CA PHE A 281 8.19 8.55 18.41
C PHE A 281 8.72 8.67 19.84
N ASP A 282 10.03 8.52 20.03
CA ASP A 282 10.71 8.65 21.33
C ASP A 282 10.64 10.09 21.89
N SER A 283 10.43 11.08 21.03
CA SER A 283 10.21 12.47 21.46
C SER A 283 8.78 12.71 21.96
N HIS A 284 7.84 11.83 21.60
CA HIS A 284 6.41 11.98 21.92
C HIS A 284 6.02 11.29 23.23
N THR A 285 6.60 10.13 23.51
CA THR A 285 6.34 9.32 24.70
C THR A 285 7.64 8.71 25.21
N SER A 286 7.73 8.48 26.52
CA SER A 286 8.89 7.87 27.15
C SER A 286 8.74 6.36 27.38
N ASP A 287 7.58 5.80 27.05
CA ASP A 287 7.28 4.38 27.25
C ASP A 287 7.74 3.54 26.03
N LEU A 288 8.71 2.65 26.26
CA LEU A 288 9.30 1.81 25.23
C LEU A 288 8.28 0.83 24.63
N GLU A 289 7.27 0.42 25.40
CA GLU A 289 6.21 -0.47 24.91
C GLU A 289 5.37 0.25 23.85
N GLU A 290 4.88 1.44 24.18
CA GLU A 290 4.09 2.27 23.25
C GLU A 290 4.88 2.62 21.98
N ILE A 291 6.18 2.96 22.12
CA ILE A 291 7.07 3.21 20.98
C ILE A 291 7.17 1.96 20.10
N SER A 292 7.47 0.80 20.69
CA SER A 292 7.67 -0.45 19.97
C SER A 292 6.41 -0.88 19.22
N ARG A 293 5.22 -0.69 19.81
CA ARG A 293 3.94 -0.94 19.15
C ARG A 293 3.71 -0.04 17.94
N LYS A 294 3.97 1.27 18.06
CA LYS A 294 3.85 2.22 16.95
C LYS A 294 4.84 1.92 15.83
N VAL A 295 6.09 1.58 16.17
CA VAL A 295 7.11 1.16 15.19
C VAL A 295 6.68 -0.13 14.48
N PHE A 296 6.15 -1.11 15.20
CA PHE A 296 5.68 -2.37 14.62
C PHE A 296 4.50 -2.18 13.68
N SER A 297 3.51 -1.37 14.06
CA SER A 297 2.42 -0.92 13.19
C SER A 297 2.95 -0.22 11.92
N ALA A 298 3.88 0.72 12.08
CA ALA A 298 4.50 1.43 10.96
C ALA A 298 5.26 0.49 9.99
N HIS A 299 5.84 -0.61 10.49
CA HIS A 299 6.45 -1.62 9.63
C HIS A 299 5.43 -2.31 8.71
N PHE A 300 4.23 -2.65 9.20
CA PHE A 300 3.17 -3.19 8.35
C PHE A 300 2.65 -2.18 7.33
N GLY A 301 2.53 -0.91 7.74
CA GLY A 301 2.24 0.19 6.83
C GLY A 301 3.27 0.28 5.70
N GLN A 302 4.57 0.24 6.04
CA GLN A 302 5.65 0.27 5.06
C GLN A 302 5.66 -0.95 4.13
N LEU A 303 5.43 -2.16 4.66
CA LEU A 303 5.30 -3.38 3.85
C LEU A 303 4.12 -3.31 2.89
N SER A 304 2.99 -2.74 3.33
CA SER A 304 1.85 -2.51 2.44
C SER A 304 2.20 -1.59 1.28
N ILE A 305 2.92 -0.48 1.55
CA ILE A 305 3.38 0.44 0.49
C ILE A 305 4.29 -0.29 -0.50
N ILE A 306 5.22 -1.14 -0.02
CA ILE A 306 6.10 -1.93 -0.89
C ILE A 306 5.29 -2.90 -1.77
N PHE A 307 4.31 -3.62 -1.20
CA PHE A 307 3.47 -4.53 -1.98
C PHE A 307 2.55 -3.80 -2.96
N LEU A 308 2.07 -2.61 -2.60
CA LEU A 308 1.29 -1.77 -3.50
C LEU A 308 2.13 -1.28 -4.67
N TRP A 309 3.37 -0.84 -4.40
CA TRP A 309 4.34 -0.48 -5.42
C TRP A 309 4.65 -1.67 -6.34
N LEU A 310 4.95 -2.85 -5.78
CA LEU A 310 5.15 -4.09 -6.56
C LEU A 310 3.93 -4.43 -7.41
N SER A 311 2.72 -4.34 -6.85
CA SER A 311 1.46 -4.54 -7.59
C SER A 311 1.39 -3.60 -8.80
N GLY A 312 1.68 -2.31 -8.60
CA GLY A 312 1.76 -1.33 -9.69
C GLY A 312 2.78 -1.75 -10.75
N MET A 313 3.97 -2.17 -10.33
CA MET A 313 5.02 -2.61 -11.24
C MET A 313 4.57 -3.80 -12.13
N TYR A 314 4.01 -4.85 -11.53
CA TYR A 314 3.50 -6.01 -12.27
C TYR A 314 2.28 -5.67 -13.14
N PHE A 315 1.39 -4.80 -12.68
CA PHE A 315 0.22 -4.37 -13.43
C PHE A 315 0.61 -3.57 -14.68
N HIS A 316 1.54 -2.62 -14.53
CA HIS A 316 2.05 -1.84 -15.66
C HIS A 316 2.83 -2.73 -16.65
N GLY A 317 3.61 -3.69 -16.14
CA GLY A 317 4.24 -4.73 -16.94
C GLY A 317 3.23 -5.57 -17.73
N ALA A 318 2.10 -5.93 -17.12
CA ALA A 318 1.06 -6.72 -17.81
C ALA A 318 0.27 -5.92 -18.85
N ARG A 319 -0.05 -4.65 -18.58
CA ARG A 319 -1.07 -3.91 -19.34
C ARG A 319 -0.53 -2.89 -20.34
N PHE A 320 0.63 -2.31 -20.04
CA PHE A 320 1.17 -1.14 -20.76
C PHE A 320 2.58 -1.39 -21.31
N SER A 321 3.07 -2.63 -21.26
CA SER A 321 4.40 -2.99 -21.78
C SER A 321 4.31 -3.81 -23.06
N ASN A 322 5.48 -4.10 -23.64
CA ASN A 322 5.66 -4.99 -24.78
C ASN A 322 6.25 -6.35 -24.35
N TYR A 323 5.88 -6.86 -23.16
CA TYR A 323 6.52 -8.01 -22.52
C TYR A 323 6.56 -9.28 -23.39
N GLU A 324 5.45 -9.66 -24.03
CA GLU A 324 5.41 -10.87 -24.88
C GLU A 324 6.23 -10.69 -26.17
N ALA A 325 6.22 -9.48 -26.75
CA ALA A 325 7.06 -9.16 -27.89
C ALA A 325 8.55 -9.22 -27.50
N TRP A 326 8.92 -8.63 -26.37
CA TRP A 326 10.26 -8.71 -25.79
C TRP A 326 10.70 -10.16 -25.54
N LEU A 327 9.81 -11.01 -25.01
CA LEU A 327 10.10 -12.44 -24.78
C LEU A 327 10.40 -13.19 -26.08
N SER A 328 9.80 -12.79 -27.21
CA SER A 328 10.03 -13.42 -28.51
C SER A 328 11.40 -13.08 -29.12
N ASP A 329 11.90 -11.88 -28.86
CA ASP A 329 13.23 -11.42 -29.30
C ASP A 329 13.85 -10.44 -28.27
N PRO A 330 14.43 -10.99 -27.17
CA PRO A 330 14.95 -10.17 -26.07
C PRO A 330 16.24 -9.43 -26.43
N THR A 331 16.84 -9.73 -27.59
CA THR A 331 18.10 -9.14 -28.06
C THR A 331 17.90 -7.89 -28.90
N HIS A 332 16.80 -7.79 -29.66
CA HIS A 332 16.54 -6.64 -30.53
C HIS A 332 15.38 -5.77 -30.06
N ILE A 333 14.44 -6.32 -29.29
CA ILE A 333 13.31 -5.56 -28.74
C ILE A 333 13.73 -5.01 -27.39
N GLY A 334 13.66 -3.69 -27.21
CA GLY A 334 13.86 -3.04 -25.91
C GLY A 334 12.57 -3.06 -25.08
N PRO A 335 12.65 -3.20 -23.75
CA PRO A 335 11.48 -3.15 -22.87
C PRO A 335 10.91 -1.72 -22.78
N SER A 336 9.59 -1.53 -23.02
CA SER A 336 9.00 -0.20 -23.24
C SER A 336 8.39 0.49 -22.00
N ALA A 337 8.20 -0.20 -20.88
CA ALA A 337 7.63 0.38 -19.65
C ALA A 337 8.34 -0.14 -18.39
N GLN A 338 8.40 -1.47 -18.25
CA GLN A 338 9.09 -2.14 -17.16
C GLN A 338 9.65 -3.49 -17.58
N VAL A 339 10.88 -3.79 -17.17
CA VAL A 339 11.56 -5.06 -17.46
C VAL A 339 11.27 -6.05 -16.34
N ILE A 340 10.63 -7.17 -16.65
CA ILE A 340 10.51 -8.30 -15.74
C ILE A 340 11.29 -9.44 -16.38
N TRP A 341 12.40 -9.84 -15.77
CA TRP A 341 13.31 -10.79 -16.40
C TRP A 341 12.85 -12.25 -16.21
N ARG A 342 13.17 -13.09 -17.20
CA ARG A 342 12.71 -14.48 -17.36
C ARG A 342 13.17 -15.47 -16.25
N ALA A 343 13.88 -15.01 -15.22
CA ALA A 343 14.37 -15.89 -14.14
C ALA A 343 13.25 -16.53 -13.32
N SER A 344 12.08 -15.87 -13.22
CA SER A 344 10.93 -16.38 -12.45
C SER A 344 9.96 -17.25 -13.27
N GLY A 345 10.27 -17.55 -14.53
CA GLY A 345 9.44 -18.44 -15.37
C GLY A 345 8.13 -17.85 -15.89
N ILE A 346 7.95 -16.53 -15.83
CA ILE A 346 6.75 -15.84 -16.32
C ILE A 346 6.79 -15.76 -17.85
N THR A 347 5.74 -16.23 -18.53
CA THR A 347 5.72 -16.38 -20.00
C THR A 347 4.68 -15.53 -20.72
N ASN A 348 3.71 -14.96 -20.01
CA ASN A 348 2.64 -14.16 -20.60
C ASN A 348 2.18 -13.03 -19.67
N GLU A 349 1.44 -12.09 -20.23
CA GLU A 349 0.92 -10.91 -19.50
C GLU A 349 -0.13 -11.31 -18.44
N LEU A 350 -0.87 -12.41 -18.63
CA LEU A 350 -1.86 -12.88 -17.66
C LEU A 350 -1.22 -13.26 -16.32
N GLN A 351 -0.08 -13.95 -16.35
CA GLN A 351 0.66 -14.31 -15.14
C GLN A 351 1.17 -13.07 -14.38
N LEU A 352 1.60 -12.04 -15.10
CA LEU A 352 1.97 -10.74 -14.52
C LEU A 352 0.76 -10.08 -13.85
N TYR A 353 -0.38 -10.09 -14.52
CA TYR A 353 -1.63 -9.52 -14.00
C TYR A 353 -2.12 -10.22 -12.72
N CYS A 354 -2.10 -11.56 -12.70
CA CYS A 354 -2.44 -12.33 -11.50
C CYS A 354 -1.46 -12.05 -10.35
N THR A 355 -0.18 -11.88 -10.64
CA THR A 355 0.84 -11.53 -9.64
C THR A 355 0.59 -10.13 -9.07
N ALA A 356 0.19 -9.17 -9.92
CA ALA A 356 -0.19 -7.82 -9.49
C ALA A 356 -1.37 -7.85 -8.51
N ILE A 357 -2.45 -8.56 -8.85
CA ILE A 357 -3.62 -8.71 -7.96
C ILE A 357 -3.21 -9.42 -6.65
N GLY A 358 -2.38 -10.45 -6.74
CA GLY A 358 -1.85 -11.13 -5.55
C GLY A 358 -1.12 -10.16 -4.62
N ALA A 359 -0.18 -9.37 -5.15
CA ALA A 359 0.53 -8.34 -4.40
C ALA A 359 -0.41 -7.28 -3.81
N LEU A 360 -1.45 -6.88 -4.54
CA LEU A 360 -2.47 -5.93 -4.05
C LEU A 360 -3.26 -6.50 -2.86
N VAL A 361 -3.67 -7.77 -2.93
CA VAL A 361 -4.34 -8.45 -1.82
C VAL A 361 -3.40 -8.55 -0.61
N PHE A 362 -2.12 -8.85 -0.82
CA PHE A 362 -1.12 -8.82 0.25
C PHE A 362 -0.94 -7.42 0.84
N ALA A 363 -0.93 -6.36 0.02
CA ALA A 363 -0.88 -4.99 0.52
C ALA A 363 -2.09 -4.67 1.41
N ALA A 364 -3.29 -5.11 1.03
CA ALA A 364 -4.48 -4.98 1.85
C ALA A 364 -4.37 -5.79 3.15
N LEU A 365 -3.91 -7.04 3.09
CA LEU A 365 -3.70 -7.88 4.26
C LEU A 365 -2.71 -7.24 5.27
N MET A 366 -1.64 -6.60 4.80
CA MET A 366 -0.70 -5.88 5.68
C MET A 366 -1.38 -4.68 6.38
N LEU A 367 -2.26 -3.94 5.69
CA LEU A 367 -3.03 -2.84 6.31
C LEU A 367 -4.10 -3.35 7.28
N PHE A 368 -4.70 -4.50 6.98
CA PHE A 368 -5.65 -5.11 7.89
C PHE A 368 -4.95 -5.70 9.12
N ALA A 369 -3.78 -6.32 8.96
CA ALA A 369 -2.93 -6.79 10.06
C ALA A 369 -2.55 -5.66 11.02
N ASP A 370 -2.28 -4.46 10.49
CA ASP A 370 -2.08 -3.24 11.28
C ASP A 370 -3.31 -2.92 12.15
N MET A 371 -4.50 -2.89 11.55
CA MET A 371 -5.79 -2.70 12.24
C MET A 371 -6.13 -3.82 13.25
N PHE A 372 -5.62 -5.04 13.02
CA PHE A 372 -5.82 -6.21 13.90
C PHE A 372 -4.83 -6.27 15.06
N SER A 373 -3.67 -5.61 14.97
CA SER A 373 -2.71 -5.55 16.08
C SER A 373 -3.22 -4.67 17.24
N ASP A 374 -4.16 -3.77 16.95
CA ASP A 374 -4.72 -2.84 17.95
C ASP A 374 -6.04 -3.30 18.61
N THR A 375 -6.79 -4.29 18.05
CA THR A 375 -7.97 -4.89 18.73
C THR A 375 -8.33 -6.31 18.24
N ALA A 376 -8.64 -7.24 19.15
CA ALA A 376 -9.14 -8.60 18.82
C ALA A 376 -10.66 -8.60 18.47
N ILE A 377 -11.09 -9.32 17.41
CA ILE A 377 -12.49 -9.33 16.90
C ILE A 377 -13.26 -10.61 17.28
N GLN A 378 -14.59 -10.48 17.52
CA GLN A 378 -15.59 -11.55 17.62
C GLN A 378 -16.46 -11.65 16.34
N LEU A 379 -16.60 -12.83 15.70
CA LEU A 379 -17.36 -13.06 14.44
C LEU A 379 -18.65 -13.88 14.65
N GLN A 380 -19.86 -13.43 14.28
CA GLN A 380 -21.11 -14.18 14.53
C GLN A 380 -21.61 -15.04 13.34
N PRO A 381 -22.15 -16.27 13.57
CA PRO A 381 -22.69 -17.13 12.51
C PRO A 381 -24.17 -16.87 12.16
N VAL A 382 -24.40 -15.88 11.31
CA VAL A 382 -25.74 -15.40 10.93
C VAL A 382 -26.64 -16.50 10.35
N PHE A 383 -26.14 -17.33 9.42
CA PHE A 383 -26.93 -18.38 8.76
C PHE A 383 -27.42 -19.49 9.71
N ALA A 384 -26.57 -19.91 10.65
CA ALA A 384 -26.93 -20.98 11.59
C ALA A 384 -27.95 -20.50 12.63
N GLN A 385 -27.83 -19.25 13.09
CA GLN A 385 -28.83 -18.61 13.95
C GLN A 385 -30.17 -18.44 13.22
N TRP A 386 -30.15 -18.14 11.92
CA TRP A 386 -31.36 -18.09 11.08
C TRP A 386 -32.06 -19.46 10.97
N ILE A 387 -31.32 -20.58 10.81
CA ILE A 387 -31.90 -21.93 10.84
C ILE A 387 -32.48 -22.28 12.22
N GLN A 388 -31.81 -21.93 13.33
CA GLN A 388 -32.41 -22.12 14.66
C GLN A 388 -33.75 -21.40 14.81
N ASN A 389 -33.82 -20.16 14.31
CA ASN A 389 -35.04 -19.36 14.37
C ASN A 389 -36.16 -19.92 13.48
N THR A 390 -35.86 -20.54 12.33
CA THR A 390 -36.89 -21.22 11.52
C THR A 390 -37.45 -22.47 12.21
N HIS A 391 -36.64 -23.25 12.93
CA HIS A 391 -37.11 -24.38 13.74
C HIS A 391 -38.00 -23.93 14.93
N ALA A 392 -37.71 -22.78 15.54
CA ALA A 392 -38.56 -22.18 16.57
C ALA A 392 -39.93 -21.71 16.01
N LEU A 393 -39.96 -21.17 14.79
CA LEU A 393 -41.16 -20.58 14.18
C LEU A 393 -42.01 -21.57 13.37
N ALA A 394 -41.42 -22.69 12.91
CA ALA A 394 -42.08 -23.70 12.08
C ALA A 394 -43.39 -24.31 12.65
N PRO A 395 -43.53 -24.60 13.97
CA PRO A 395 -44.78 -25.13 14.52
C PRO A 395 -45.95 -24.16 14.37
N GLY A 396 -45.71 -22.85 14.55
CA GLY A 396 -46.73 -21.81 14.44
C GLY A 396 -47.22 -21.56 13.01
N ALA A 397 -46.42 -21.89 12.00
CA ALA A 397 -46.73 -21.64 10.60
C ALA A 397 -47.33 -22.86 9.86
N THR A 398 -46.96 -24.09 10.24
CA THR A 398 -47.31 -25.31 9.47
C THR A 398 -48.27 -26.27 10.17
N ALA A 399 -48.38 -26.23 11.51
CA ALA A 399 -49.28 -27.09 12.28
C ALA A 399 -49.84 -26.33 13.51
N PRO A 400 -50.87 -25.47 13.33
CA PRO A 400 -51.35 -24.53 14.35
C PRO A 400 -51.86 -25.15 15.67
N GLY A 401 -52.05 -26.47 15.71
CA GLY A 401 -52.49 -27.23 16.88
C GLY A 401 -51.37 -27.98 17.62
N ALA A 402 -50.12 -27.89 17.17
CA ALA A 402 -48.99 -28.51 17.86
C ALA A 402 -48.56 -27.64 19.06
N THR A 403 -48.78 -28.13 20.28
CA THR A 403 -48.43 -27.42 21.53
C THR A 403 -46.95 -27.53 21.92
N ALA A 404 -46.10 -28.12 21.07
CA ALA A 404 -44.68 -28.29 21.32
C ALA A 404 -43.86 -27.94 20.08
N SER A 405 -42.68 -27.33 20.30
CA SER A 405 -41.69 -27.03 19.26
C SER A 405 -41.29 -28.29 18.49
N THR A 406 -41.06 -28.19 17.18
CA THR A 406 -40.61 -29.32 16.33
C THR A 406 -39.27 -29.89 16.77
N SER A 407 -38.46 -29.13 17.50
CA SER A 407 -37.41 -29.68 18.36
C SER A 407 -37.28 -28.89 19.67
N LEU A 408 -37.31 -29.60 20.81
CA LEU A 408 -37.15 -29.01 22.15
C LEU A 408 -35.76 -28.40 22.38
N THR A 409 -34.77 -28.74 21.56
CA THR A 409 -33.35 -28.36 21.73
C THR A 409 -32.95 -27.14 20.88
N TRP A 410 -33.56 -26.97 19.70
CA TRP A 410 -33.19 -25.94 18.71
C TRP A 410 -34.28 -24.88 18.48
N GLY A 411 -35.40 -24.95 19.20
CA GLY A 411 -36.60 -24.15 18.95
C GLY A 411 -37.07 -23.27 20.12
N GLY A 412 -36.17 -22.74 20.95
CA GLY A 412 -36.51 -21.74 21.99
C GLY A 412 -37.50 -22.20 23.08
N GLY A 413 -37.56 -23.49 23.40
CA GLY A 413 -38.47 -24.04 24.41
C GLY A 413 -38.01 -23.84 25.87
N ASP A 414 -38.95 -23.93 26.80
CA ASP A 414 -38.72 -23.80 28.26
C ASP A 414 -37.79 -24.89 28.83
N LEU A 415 -37.03 -24.54 29.86
CA LEU A 415 -36.16 -25.41 30.65
C LEU A 415 -36.94 -26.62 31.20
N VAL A 416 -36.56 -27.84 30.80
CA VAL A 416 -37.16 -29.07 31.32
C VAL A 416 -36.25 -29.65 32.39
N ALA A 417 -36.77 -29.85 33.60
CA ALA A 417 -36.04 -30.39 34.75
C ALA A 417 -36.65 -31.70 35.23
N VAL A 418 -35.81 -32.70 35.51
CA VAL A 418 -36.24 -33.99 36.07
C VAL A 418 -35.39 -34.28 37.32
N GLY A 419 -36.02 -34.29 38.49
CA GLY A 419 -35.34 -34.59 39.76
C GLY A 419 -34.25 -33.58 40.16
N GLY A 420 -34.48 -32.27 39.98
CA GLY A 420 -33.53 -31.20 40.34
C GLY A 420 -32.35 -31.03 39.38
N LYS A 421 -32.29 -31.83 38.31
CA LYS A 421 -31.27 -31.75 37.25
C LYS A 421 -31.88 -31.24 35.95
N VAL A 422 -31.10 -30.46 35.20
CA VAL A 422 -31.49 -29.98 33.87
C VAL A 422 -31.56 -31.18 32.92
N ALA A 423 -32.75 -31.44 32.36
CA ALA A 423 -32.96 -32.47 31.36
C ALA A 423 -32.83 -31.93 29.92
N LEU A 424 -33.28 -30.68 29.67
CA LEU A 424 -33.12 -29.98 28.39
C LEU A 424 -33.06 -28.45 28.57
N LEU A 425 -32.21 -27.77 27.79
CA LEU A 425 -32.02 -26.30 27.74
C LEU A 425 -31.76 -25.82 26.29
N PRO A 426 -32.23 -24.63 25.87
CA PRO A 426 -31.91 -24.04 24.56
C PRO A 426 -30.41 -23.73 24.39
N ILE A 427 -29.84 -24.06 23.23
CA ILE A 427 -28.40 -23.88 22.94
C ILE A 427 -28.20 -22.75 21.90
N PRO A 428 -27.65 -21.58 22.25
CA PRO A 428 -27.32 -20.54 21.27
C PRO A 428 -26.05 -20.89 20.47
N LEU A 429 -26.03 -20.62 19.16
CA LEU A 429 -24.85 -20.78 18.30
C LEU A 429 -24.07 -19.46 18.19
N GLY A 430 -22.74 -19.52 18.38
CA GLY A 430 -21.83 -18.36 18.34
C GLY A 430 -20.56 -18.60 17.51
N THR A 431 -19.61 -17.65 17.57
CA THR A 431 -18.35 -17.63 16.80
C THR A 431 -17.57 -18.93 16.82
N ALA A 432 -17.46 -19.53 18.00
CA ALA A 432 -16.70 -20.76 18.18
C ALA A 432 -17.38 -21.96 17.51
N ASP A 433 -18.71 -22.04 17.55
CA ASP A 433 -19.47 -23.09 16.86
C ASP A 433 -19.23 -23.05 15.35
N PHE A 434 -19.12 -21.84 14.78
CA PHE A 434 -18.80 -21.64 13.37
C PHE A 434 -17.40 -22.12 13.00
N LEU A 435 -16.40 -21.75 13.80
CA LEU A 435 -15.01 -22.14 13.59
C LEU A 435 -14.85 -23.67 13.70
N VAL A 436 -15.47 -24.29 14.71
CA VAL A 436 -15.45 -25.75 14.85
C VAL A 436 -16.20 -26.42 13.69
N HIS A 437 -17.31 -25.87 13.22
CA HIS A 437 -18.01 -26.40 12.05
C HIS A 437 -17.13 -26.36 10.79
N HIS A 438 -16.33 -25.30 10.59
CA HIS A 438 -15.40 -25.21 9.46
C HIS A 438 -14.24 -26.21 9.58
N ILE A 439 -13.70 -26.39 10.79
CA ILE A 439 -12.69 -27.43 11.07
C ILE A 439 -13.29 -28.83 10.81
N HIS A 440 -14.54 -29.05 11.21
CA HIS A 440 -15.25 -30.30 10.98
C HIS A 440 -15.49 -30.54 9.48
N ALA A 441 -16.00 -29.54 8.75
CA ALA A 441 -16.18 -29.61 7.32
C ALA A 441 -14.86 -29.92 6.62
N PHE A 442 -13.79 -29.18 6.94
CA PHE A 442 -12.45 -29.43 6.39
C PHE A 442 -11.99 -30.88 6.63
N THR A 443 -12.09 -31.37 7.87
CA THR A 443 -11.67 -32.75 8.20
C THR A 443 -12.52 -33.82 7.51
N ILE A 444 -13.82 -33.61 7.32
CA ILE A 444 -14.68 -34.51 6.52
C ILE A 444 -14.25 -34.49 5.06
N HIS A 445 -14.05 -33.31 4.46
CA HIS A 445 -13.66 -33.20 3.06
C HIS A 445 -12.30 -33.86 2.81
N VAL A 446 -11.35 -33.68 3.72
CA VAL A 446 -10.04 -34.35 3.68
C VAL A 446 -10.20 -35.86 3.85
N THR A 447 -11.04 -36.34 4.77
CA THR A 447 -11.32 -37.77 4.96
C THR A 447 -11.93 -38.40 3.71
N VAL A 448 -12.93 -37.76 3.12
CA VAL A 448 -13.57 -38.20 1.88
C VAL A 448 -12.56 -38.20 0.74
N LEU A 449 -11.71 -37.18 0.63
CA LEU A 449 -10.66 -37.12 -0.38
C LEU A 449 -9.62 -38.24 -0.20
N ILE A 450 -9.20 -38.55 1.03
CA ILE A 450 -8.28 -39.65 1.35
C ILE A 450 -8.91 -41.01 1.00
N LEU A 451 -10.16 -41.25 1.38
CA LEU A 451 -10.87 -42.51 1.09
C LEU A 451 -11.17 -42.65 -0.40
N LEU A 452 -11.61 -41.58 -1.07
CA LEU A 452 -11.88 -41.56 -2.51
C LEU A 452 -10.59 -41.81 -3.30
N LYS A 453 -9.47 -41.19 -2.90
CA LYS A 453 -8.14 -41.49 -3.46
C LYS A 453 -7.74 -42.94 -3.19
N GLY A 454 -8.00 -43.46 -1.99
CA GLY A 454 -7.78 -44.86 -1.65
C GLY A 454 -8.53 -45.84 -2.56
N VAL A 455 -9.79 -45.56 -2.87
CA VAL A 455 -10.65 -46.37 -3.76
C VAL A 455 -10.24 -46.24 -5.23
N LEU A 456 -10.08 -45.00 -5.73
CA LEU A 456 -9.74 -44.73 -7.14
C LEU A 456 -8.37 -45.28 -7.53
N PHE A 457 -7.42 -45.32 -6.58
CA PHE A 457 -6.05 -45.82 -6.79
C PHE A 457 -5.76 -47.16 -6.08
N ALA A 458 -6.80 -47.94 -5.75
CA ALA A 458 -6.68 -49.24 -5.09
C ALA A 458 -6.06 -50.33 -6.00
N ARG A 459 -6.31 -50.27 -7.32
CA ARG A 459 -5.83 -51.27 -8.29
C ARG A 459 -4.47 -50.93 -8.90
N SER A 460 -4.19 -49.66 -9.09
CA SER A 460 -2.88 -49.17 -9.52
C SER A 460 -2.73 -47.71 -9.10
N SER A 461 -1.49 -47.29 -8.86
CA SER A 461 -1.15 -45.90 -8.62
C SER A 461 0.16 -45.61 -9.33
N ARG A 462 0.46 -44.34 -9.61
CA ARG A 462 1.71 -43.95 -10.30
C ARG A 462 2.98 -44.41 -9.55
N LEU A 463 2.89 -44.65 -8.24
CA LEU A 463 4.00 -45.10 -7.38
C LEU A 463 4.09 -46.63 -7.21
N ILE A 464 2.97 -47.34 -7.30
CA ILE A 464 2.90 -48.82 -7.29
C ILE A 464 1.86 -49.19 -8.36
N PRO A 465 2.29 -49.43 -9.61
CA PRO A 465 1.39 -49.71 -10.73
C PRO A 465 0.73 -51.09 -10.65
N ASP A 466 1.30 -52.00 -9.87
CA ASP A 466 0.95 -53.41 -9.70
C ASP A 466 0.21 -53.73 -8.38
N LYS A 467 -0.40 -52.73 -7.73
CA LYS A 467 -1.20 -52.90 -6.50
C LYS A 467 -2.25 -54.00 -6.57
N ALA A 468 -2.84 -54.21 -7.76
CA ALA A 468 -3.81 -55.28 -8.01
C ALA A 468 -3.26 -56.68 -7.69
N ASN A 469 -1.94 -56.89 -7.74
CA ASN A 469 -1.28 -58.16 -7.48
C ASN A 469 -0.77 -58.31 -6.03
N LEU A 470 -0.64 -57.20 -5.29
CA LEU A 470 -0.07 -57.14 -3.93
C LEU A 470 -1.14 -57.28 -2.82
N GLY A 471 -2.43 -57.28 -3.17
CA GLY A 471 -3.55 -57.45 -2.24
C GLY A 471 -3.93 -56.17 -1.46
N PHE A 472 -4.97 -56.28 -0.62
CA PHE A 472 -5.56 -55.13 0.11
C PHE A 472 -4.65 -54.60 1.24
N ARG A 473 -3.81 -55.47 1.80
CA ARG A 473 -2.77 -55.16 2.80
C ARG A 473 -1.45 -55.69 2.30
N PHE A 474 -0.46 -54.83 2.16
CA PHE A 474 0.92 -55.22 1.91
C PHE A 474 1.87 -54.41 2.81
N PRO A 475 2.91 -55.05 3.40
CA PRO A 475 3.85 -54.38 4.29
C PRO A 475 4.74 -53.40 3.52
N CYS A 476 5.30 -52.43 4.24
CA CYS A 476 6.19 -51.42 3.68
C CYS A 476 7.54 -52.04 3.37
N ASP A 477 7.93 -52.06 2.09
CA ASP A 477 9.24 -52.58 1.64
C ASP A 477 10.36 -51.56 1.89
N GLY A 478 10.71 -51.34 3.17
CA GLY A 478 11.95 -50.70 3.60
C GLY A 478 12.28 -49.31 3.02
N PRO A 479 13.47 -48.75 3.31
CA PRO A 479 13.79 -47.34 3.03
C PRO A 479 14.09 -47.03 1.55
N GLY A 480 14.07 -48.01 0.65
CA GLY A 480 14.56 -47.91 -0.73
C GLY A 480 13.61 -47.21 -1.72
N ARG A 481 12.35 -46.94 -1.35
CA ARG A 481 11.36 -46.20 -2.16
C ARG A 481 10.78 -45.03 -1.39
N GLY A 482 11.64 -44.06 -1.03
CA GLY A 482 11.22 -42.71 -0.62
C GLY A 482 10.06 -42.65 0.37
N GLY A 483 10.11 -43.45 1.44
CA GLY A 483 9.16 -43.37 2.54
C GLY A 483 7.70 -43.66 2.16
N THR A 484 7.43 -44.67 1.32
CA THR A 484 6.04 -45.11 1.00
C THR A 484 5.39 -45.92 2.12
N CYS A 485 5.53 -45.49 3.37
CA CYS A 485 4.88 -46.12 4.51
C CYS A 485 3.49 -45.51 4.70
N GLN A 486 2.53 -45.78 3.78
CA GLN A 486 1.07 -45.51 3.89
C GLN A 486 0.32 -45.65 2.53
N VAL A 487 0.75 -46.55 1.65
CA VAL A 487 0.28 -46.55 0.24
C VAL A 487 -0.69 -47.71 -0.07
N SER A 488 -0.86 -48.66 0.85
CA SER A 488 -1.85 -49.72 0.68
C SER A 488 -3.27 -49.17 0.81
N ALA A 489 -4.24 -49.88 0.24
CA ALA A 489 -5.65 -49.52 0.40
C ALA A 489 -6.04 -49.57 1.90
N TRP A 490 -5.48 -50.51 2.66
CA TRP A 490 -5.62 -50.54 4.12
C TRP A 490 -5.06 -49.30 4.82
N ASP A 491 -3.94 -48.75 4.38
CA ASP A 491 -3.37 -47.53 4.98
C ASP A 491 -4.24 -46.30 4.71
N HIS A 492 -4.89 -46.22 3.55
CA HIS A 492 -5.85 -45.16 3.25
C HIS A 492 -7.15 -45.32 4.04
N VAL A 493 -7.59 -46.56 4.28
CA VAL A 493 -8.71 -46.84 5.17
C VAL A 493 -8.34 -46.53 6.62
N PHE A 494 -7.12 -46.87 7.06
CA PHE A 494 -6.63 -46.53 8.40
C PHE A 494 -6.46 -45.02 8.58
N LEU A 495 -5.88 -44.33 7.61
CA LEU A 495 -5.73 -42.88 7.62
C LEU A 495 -7.08 -42.19 7.51
N GLY A 496 -7.98 -42.69 6.66
CA GLY A 496 -9.37 -42.24 6.60
C GLY A 496 -10.11 -42.46 7.93
N LEU A 497 -9.97 -43.63 8.56
CA LEU A 497 -10.52 -43.91 9.89
C LEU A 497 -9.88 -43.03 10.97
N PHE A 498 -8.58 -42.72 10.88
CA PHE A 498 -7.88 -41.84 11.80
C PHE A 498 -8.38 -40.39 11.68
N TRP A 499 -8.53 -39.88 10.46
CA TRP A 499 -9.08 -38.55 10.21
C TRP A 499 -10.57 -38.47 10.52
N MET A 500 -11.33 -39.53 10.27
CA MET A 500 -12.73 -39.64 10.69
C MET A 500 -12.83 -39.73 12.21
N TYR A 501 -11.95 -40.48 12.87
CA TYR A 501 -11.86 -40.54 14.33
C TYR A 501 -11.52 -39.18 14.91
N ASN A 502 -10.56 -38.43 14.33
CA ASN A 502 -10.26 -37.06 14.75
C ASN A 502 -11.43 -36.12 14.51
N SER A 503 -12.12 -36.23 13.37
CA SER A 503 -13.29 -35.42 13.05
C SER A 503 -14.44 -35.68 14.05
N ILE A 504 -14.74 -36.95 14.33
CA ILE A 504 -15.70 -37.38 15.33
C ILE A 504 -15.24 -36.96 16.73
N SER A 505 -13.96 -37.07 17.05
CA SER A 505 -13.40 -36.68 18.35
C SER A 505 -13.52 -35.18 18.57
N VAL A 506 -13.29 -34.34 17.55
CA VAL A 506 -13.50 -32.89 17.62
C VAL A 506 -14.98 -32.56 17.81
N VAL A 507 -15.89 -33.27 17.12
CA VAL A 507 -17.33 -33.08 17.32
C VAL A 507 -17.79 -33.52 18.69
N ILE A 508 -17.36 -34.70 19.16
CA ILE A 508 -17.67 -35.21 20.50
C ILE A 508 -17.07 -34.30 21.55
N PHE A 509 -15.85 -33.80 21.36
CA PHE A 509 -15.18 -32.86 22.25
C PHE A 509 -15.94 -31.54 22.33
N HIS A 510 -16.26 -30.94 21.18
CA HIS A 510 -17.04 -29.71 21.08
C HIS A 510 -18.42 -29.88 21.72
N PHE A 511 -19.13 -30.95 21.39
CA PHE A 511 -20.43 -31.27 21.98
C PHE A 511 -20.31 -31.50 23.49
N SER A 512 -19.35 -32.29 23.95
CA SER A 512 -19.18 -32.60 25.38
C SER A 512 -18.83 -31.36 26.20
N TRP A 513 -17.94 -30.49 25.68
CA TRP A 513 -17.60 -29.24 26.34
C TRP A 513 -18.79 -28.28 26.35
N LYS A 514 -19.44 -28.07 25.21
CA LYS A 514 -20.60 -27.19 25.14
C LYS A 514 -21.75 -27.68 26.03
N MET A 515 -21.97 -29.00 26.11
CA MET A 515 -22.97 -29.56 27.02
C MET A 515 -22.57 -29.38 28.49
N GLN A 516 -21.32 -29.62 28.89
CA GLN A 516 -20.88 -29.44 30.29
C GLN A 516 -20.84 -27.96 30.72
N SER A 517 -20.53 -27.07 29.78
CA SER A 517 -20.45 -25.63 30.05
C SER A 517 -21.81 -24.99 30.07
N ASP A 518 -22.65 -25.24 29.06
CA ASP A 518 -23.80 -24.38 28.80
C ASP A 518 -25.15 -25.11 29.00
N VAL A 519 -25.17 -26.44 29.20
CA VAL A 519 -26.44 -27.21 29.22
C VAL A 519 -26.62 -28.05 30.48
N TRP A 520 -25.63 -28.87 30.84
CA TRP A 520 -25.68 -29.76 31.99
C TRP A 520 -25.41 -28.99 33.28
N GLY A 521 -26.31 -29.18 34.24
CA GLY A 521 -26.28 -28.45 35.50
C GLY A 521 -27.38 -28.88 36.46
N SER A 522 -27.32 -28.34 37.68
CA SER A 522 -28.37 -28.49 38.70
C SER A 522 -29.21 -27.22 38.82
N ILE A 523 -30.50 -27.40 39.08
CA ILE A 523 -31.45 -26.33 39.31
C ILE A 523 -31.70 -26.24 40.81
N SER A 524 -31.48 -25.06 41.39
CA SER A 524 -31.87 -24.78 42.78
C SER A 524 -33.39 -24.62 42.90
N ASP A 525 -33.95 -24.77 44.10
CA ASP A 525 -35.39 -24.60 44.36
C ASP A 525 -35.93 -23.19 43.99
N GLN A 526 -35.04 -22.24 43.72
CA GLN A 526 -35.34 -20.88 43.24
C GLN A 526 -35.28 -20.72 41.70
N GLY A 527 -35.04 -21.80 40.95
CA GLY A 527 -35.01 -21.80 39.49
C GLY A 527 -33.67 -21.38 38.86
N VAL A 528 -32.62 -21.15 39.65
CA VAL A 528 -31.28 -20.78 39.14
C VAL A 528 -30.51 -22.02 38.70
N VAL A 529 -30.04 -22.02 37.45
CA VAL A 529 -29.23 -23.10 36.84
C VAL A 529 -27.75 -22.88 37.15
N THR A 530 -27.09 -23.94 37.61
CA THR A 530 -25.63 -23.96 37.86
C THR A 530 -24.97 -25.00 36.95
N HIS A 531 -24.10 -24.55 36.05
CA HIS A 531 -23.44 -25.40 35.06
C HIS A 531 -22.14 -26.01 35.55
N ILE A 532 -21.79 -27.19 35.03
CA ILE A 532 -20.62 -27.98 35.47
C ILE A 532 -19.30 -27.22 35.23
N THR A 533 -19.16 -26.47 34.14
CA THR A 533 -17.95 -25.67 33.83
C THR A 533 -18.22 -24.16 33.74
N GLY A 534 -19.23 -23.66 34.45
CA GLY A 534 -19.41 -22.21 34.65
C GLY A 534 -20.01 -21.40 33.50
N GLY A 535 -20.46 -22.00 32.39
CA GLY A 535 -21.23 -21.31 31.35
C GLY A 535 -20.44 -20.33 30.48
N ASN A 536 -19.13 -20.54 30.29
CA ASN A 536 -18.23 -19.60 29.63
C ASN A 536 -17.77 -20.02 28.22
N PHE A 537 -18.36 -21.07 27.65
CA PHE A 537 -17.93 -21.65 26.38
C PHE A 537 -17.79 -20.59 25.28
N ALA A 538 -18.79 -19.72 25.10
CA ALA A 538 -18.78 -18.70 24.04
C ALA A 538 -17.62 -17.69 24.12
N GLN A 539 -17.08 -17.45 25.32
CA GLN A 539 -15.97 -16.50 25.53
C GLN A 539 -14.61 -17.19 25.52
N SER A 540 -14.53 -18.42 26.04
CA SER A 540 -13.26 -19.13 26.17
C SER A 540 -12.89 -19.95 24.94
N SER A 541 -13.87 -20.50 24.22
CA SER A 541 -13.62 -21.38 23.06
C SER A 541 -13.12 -20.65 21.80
N ILE A 542 -13.09 -19.32 21.79
CA ILE A 542 -12.51 -18.51 20.71
C ILE A 542 -10.99 -18.28 20.87
N THR A 543 -10.39 -18.73 21.97
CA THR A 543 -8.94 -18.63 22.20
C THR A 543 -8.35 -20.00 22.55
N ILE A 544 -7.12 -20.27 22.09
CA ILE A 544 -6.41 -21.53 22.40
C ILE A 544 -6.19 -21.67 23.92
N ASN A 545 -5.93 -20.56 24.61
CA ASN A 545 -5.78 -20.56 26.08
C ASN A 545 -7.10 -20.87 26.80
N GLY A 546 -8.25 -20.40 26.31
CA GLY A 546 -9.55 -20.79 26.87
C GLY A 546 -9.92 -22.25 26.60
N TRP A 547 -9.50 -22.82 25.46
CA TRP A 547 -9.56 -24.27 25.17
C TRP A 547 -8.79 -25.11 26.20
N LEU A 548 -7.56 -24.69 26.51
CA LEU A 548 -6.67 -25.43 27.40
C LEU A 548 -7.01 -25.20 28.89
N ARG A 549 -7.46 -24.00 29.26
CA ARG A 549 -7.72 -23.63 30.66
C ARG A 549 -9.10 -24.06 31.16
N ASP A 550 -10.17 -23.93 30.39
CA ASP A 550 -11.53 -24.04 30.98
C ASP A 550 -12.14 -25.44 30.79
N PHE A 551 -11.80 -26.16 29.71
CA PHE A 551 -12.28 -27.54 29.51
C PHE A 551 -11.38 -28.59 30.18
N LEU A 552 -10.09 -28.57 29.85
CA LEU A 552 -9.15 -29.59 30.34
C LEU A 552 -8.97 -29.50 31.85
N TRP A 553 -9.04 -28.30 32.44
CA TRP A 553 -8.85 -28.09 33.88
C TRP A 553 -10.10 -28.49 34.70
N ALA A 554 -11.31 -28.33 34.15
CA ALA A 554 -12.53 -28.79 34.79
C ALA A 554 -12.59 -30.34 34.88
N GLN A 555 -12.18 -31.06 33.82
CA GLN A 555 -12.08 -32.52 33.85
C GLN A 555 -10.84 -33.03 34.62
N ALA A 556 -9.69 -32.36 34.51
CA ALA A 556 -8.46 -32.75 35.22
C ALA A 556 -8.49 -32.48 36.73
N SER A 557 -9.47 -31.73 37.23
CA SER A 557 -9.68 -31.54 38.67
C SER A 557 -10.04 -32.84 39.40
N GLN A 558 -10.42 -33.90 38.68
CA GLN A 558 -10.88 -35.18 39.26
C GLN A 558 -9.81 -36.29 39.35
N ASP A 559 -8.67 -36.20 38.66
CA ASP A 559 -7.58 -37.21 38.74
C ASP A 559 -6.19 -36.57 38.97
N PRO A 560 -5.50 -36.86 40.10
CA PRO A 560 -4.25 -36.20 40.49
C PRO A 560 -3.05 -36.39 39.53
N THR A 561 -3.02 -37.50 38.78
CA THR A 561 -1.87 -37.88 37.94
C THR A 561 -1.96 -37.21 36.57
N THR A 562 -3.14 -37.24 35.97
CA THR A 562 -3.49 -36.52 34.74
C THR A 562 -3.38 -35.01 34.95
N ARG A 563 -3.75 -34.51 36.15
CA ARG A 563 -3.56 -33.10 36.56
C ARG A 563 -2.12 -32.63 36.45
N ARG A 564 -1.11 -33.43 36.84
CA ARG A 564 0.31 -33.00 36.78
C ARG A 564 0.89 -32.98 35.37
N ILE A 565 0.53 -33.95 34.54
CA ILE A 565 1.02 -34.04 33.15
C ILE A 565 0.38 -32.94 32.30
N TRP A 566 -0.93 -32.72 32.43
CA TRP A 566 -1.62 -31.65 31.72
C TRP A 566 -1.35 -30.28 32.31
N PHE A 567 -1.08 -30.15 33.60
CA PHE A 567 -0.51 -28.90 34.16
C PHE A 567 0.80 -28.59 33.46
N GLY A 568 1.74 -29.55 33.34
CA GLY A 568 3.01 -29.35 32.64
C GLY A 568 2.88 -29.03 31.13
N ILE A 569 1.85 -29.56 30.45
CA ILE A 569 1.61 -29.27 29.01
C ILE A 569 0.85 -27.95 28.83
N ALA A 570 -0.10 -27.62 29.70
CA ALA A 570 -0.83 -26.36 29.68
C ALA A 570 0.08 -25.18 30.09
N THR A 571 0.98 -25.38 31.05
CA THR A 571 1.98 -24.37 31.46
C THR A 571 3.16 -24.25 30.50
N ALA A 572 3.32 -25.17 29.53
CA ALA A 572 4.34 -25.04 28.49
C ALA A 572 4.03 -23.92 27.47
N HIS A 573 2.76 -23.50 27.38
CA HIS A 573 2.29 -22.40 26.52
C HIS A 573 1.66 -21.24 27.29
N ASP A 574 1.44 -21.40 28.60
CA ASP A 574 1.06 -20.31 29.51
C ASP A 574 2.31 -19.56 29.98
N PHE A 575 2.86 -18.74 29.08
CA PHE A 575 4.07 -17.96 29.36
C PHE A 575 3.85 -16.84 30.41
N GLU A 576 2.59 -16.54 30.77
CA GLU A 576 2.24 -15.58 31.83
C GLU A 576 2.21 -16.21 33.22
N SER A 577 1.98 -17.52 33.35
CA SER A 577 1.78 -18.19 34.65
C SER A 577 3.03 -18.80 35.31
N HIS A 578 4.17 -18.85 34.62
CA HIS A 578 5.42 -19.29 35.24
C HIS A 578 6.06 -18.11 35.96
N ASP A 579 5.71 -17.96 37.24
CA ASP A 579 6.46 -17.13 38.18
C ASP A 579 7.96 -17.48 38.01
N ASP A 580 8.76 -16.44 37.67
CA ASP A 580 10.17 -16.43 37.29
C ASP A 580 10.54 -16.51 35.78
N ILE A 581 9.59 -16.37 34.84
CA ILE A 581 9.96 -16.06 33.43
C ILE A 581 10.24 -14.56 33.29
N THR A 582 11.50 -14.22 33.01
CA THR A 582 11.89 -12.85 32.62
C THR A 582 11.29 -12.49 31.27
N GLU A 583 10.77 -11.26 31.11
CA GLU A 583 10.17 -10.70 29.88
C GLU A 583 10.93 -11.07 28.60
N GLU A 584 12.25 -11.04 28.64
CA GLU A 584 13.13 -11.38 27.52
C GLU A 584 12.85 -12.77 26.90
N ARG A 585 12.51 -13.77 27.73
CA ARG A 585 12.25 -15.14 27.30
C ARG A 585 10.84 -15.31 26.75
N LEU A 586 9.88 -14.52 27.23
CA LEU A 586 8.52 -14.45 26.69
C LEU A 586 8.54 -13.94 25.25
N TYR A 587 9.31 -12.88 24.98
CA TYR A 587 9.43 -12.29 23.63
C TYR A 587 10.13 -13.20 22.61
N GLN A 588 11.17 -13.95 23.01
CA GLN A 588 11.85 -14.90 22.11
C GLN A 588 10.91 -16.00 21.59
N ASN A 589 9.94 -16.43 22.39
CA ASN A 589 9.01 -17.50 22.04
C ASN A 589 7.82 -17.02 21.19
N ILE A 590 7.38 -15.78 21.43
CA ILE A 590 6.39 -15.11 20.58
C ILE A 590 7.00 -14.84 19.19
N PHE A 591 8.26 -14.41 19.15
CA PHE A 591 9.00 -14.19 17.90
C PHE A 591 9.22 -15.50 17.11
N ALA A 592 9.63 -16.58 17.79
CA ALA A 592 9.84 -17.90 17.15
C ALA A 592 8.55 -18.52 16.61
N SER A 593 7.40 -18.31 17.28
CA SER A 593 6.10 -18.83 16.83
C SER A 593 5.57 -18.09 15.59
N HIS A 594 5.80 -16.78 15.47
CA HIS A 594 5.46 -16.01 14.26
C HIS A 594 6.33 -16.40 13.05
N PHE A 595 7.63 -16.66 13.27
CA PHE A 595 8.51 -17.18 12.21
C PHE A 595 8.13 -18.59 11.77
N GLY A 596 7.68 -19.44 12.71
CA GLY A 596 7.12 -20.76 12.40
C GLY A 596 5.87 -20.67 11.51
N GLN A 597 5.00 -19.68 11.75
CA GLN A 597 3.81 -19.45 10.93
C GLN A 597 4.16 -18.94 9.53
N LEU A 598 5.12 -18.03 9.39
CA LEU A 598 5.61 -17.58 8.08
C LEU A 598 6.24 -18.72 7.28
N ALA A 599 7.01 -19.60 7.91
CA ALA A 599 7.59 -20.77 7.26
C ALA A 599 6.52 -21.73 6.72
N ILE A 600 5.41 -21.93 7.46
CA ILE A 600 4.27 -22.75 7.03
C ILE A 600 3.53 -22.11 5.85
N ILE A 601 3.36 -20.78 5.85
CA ILE A 601 2.73 -20.02 4.76
C ILE A 601 3.58 -20.07 3.48
N PHE A 602 4.91 -19.99 3.60
CA PHE A 602 5.83 -20.15 2.47
C PHE A 602 5.87 -21.59 1.95
N LEU A 603 5.78 -22.60 2.83
CA LEU A 603 5.61 -23.99 2.41
C LEU A 603 4.29 -24.19 1.64
N TRP A 604 3.20 -23.58 2.13
CA TRP A 604 1.86 -23.63 1.53
C TRP A 604 1.79 -22.92 0.16
N THR A 605 2.42 -21.75 0.00
CA THR A 605 2.51 -21.07 -1.31
C THR A 605 3.37 -21.83 -2.30
N SER A 606 4.48 -22.43 -1.87
CA SER A 606 5.29 -23.30 -2.73
C SER A 606 4.53 -24.56 -3.16
N GLY A 607 3.71 -25.14 -2.27
CA GLY A 607 2.87 -26.30 -2.55
C GLY A 607 1.77 -26.02 -3.57
N ASN A 608 1.13 -24.84 -3.50
CA ASN A 608 0.13 -24.42 -4.48
C ASN A 608 0.74 -24.13 -5.86
N LEU A 609 1.93 -23.51 -5.91
CA LEU A 609 2.66 -23.29 -7.16
C LEU A 609 3.13 -24.61 -7.80
N PHE A 610 3.52 -25.59 -6.98
CA PHE A 610 3.87 -26.93 -7.43
C PHE A 610 2.65 -27.73 -7.95
N HIS A 611 1.46 -27.53 -7.35
CA HIS A 611 0.22 -28.20 -7.75
C HIS A 611 -0.35 -27.66 -9.08
N VAL A 612 -0.26 -26.33 -9.29
CA VAL A 612 -0.70 -25.68 -10.55
C VAL A 612 0.18 -26.06 -11.73
N ALA A 613 1.49 -26.22 -11.51
CA ALA A 613 2.42 -26.67 -12.53
C ALA A 613 2.26 -28.16 -12.91
N TRP A 614 1.63 -28.99 -12.07
CA TRP A 614 1.59 -30.44 -12.22
C TRP A 614 0.24 -31.03 -12.69
N GLN A 615 -0.89 -30.34 -12.52
CA GLN A 615 -2.24 -30.89 -12.79
C GLN A 615 -3.02 -30.30 -13.98
N GLY A 616 -2.50 -29.33 -14.72
CA GLY A 616 -3.17 -28.81 -15.93
C GLY A 616 -2.99 -29.74 -17.13
N ASN A 617 -4.06 -30.09 -17.87
CA ASN A 617 -3.95 -30.88 -19.11
C ASN A 617 -3.40 -30.08 -20.32
N PHE A 618 -2.67 -29.00 -20.05
CA PHE A 618 -2.21 -28.03 -21.04
C PHE A 618 -1.38 -28.71 -22.13
N GLU A 619 -0.59 -29.72 -21.80
CA GLU A 619 0.16 -30.51 -22.79
C GLU A 619 -0.75 -31.32 -23.73
N SER A 620 -1.91 -31.78 -23.26
CA SER A 620 -2.88 -32.53 -24.07
C SER A 620 -3.75 -31.61 -24.93
N TRP A 621 -4.12 -30.43 -24.40
CA TRP A 621 -4.84 -29.39 -25.16
C TRP A 621 -3.98 -28.83 -26.31
N VAL A 622 -2.68 -28.64 -26.07
CA VAL A 622 -1.72 -28.20 -27.10
C VAL A 622 -1.52 -29.27 -28.19
N GLN A 623 -1.80 -30.54 -27.90
CA GLN A 623 -1.65 -31.65 -28.86
C GLN A 623 -2.89 -31.93 -29.73
N ASP A 624 -4.12 -31.73 -29.21
CA ASP A 624 -5.37 -31.86 -29.96
C ASP A 624 -6.41 -30.80 -29.52
N PRO A 625 -6.26 -29.55 -29.99
CA PRO A 625 -7.09 -28.42 -29.54
C PRO A 625 -8.55 -28.47 -30.03
N LEU A 626 -8.88 -29.39 -30.96
CA LEU A 626 -10.24 -29.56 -31.49
C LEU A 626 -11.10 -30.51 -30.65
N HIS A 627 -10.49 -31.45 -29.91
CA HIS A 627 -11.22 -32.47 -29.15
C HIS A 627 -10.87 -32.52 -27.66
N VAL A 628 -9.73 -31.96 -27.24
CA VAL A 628 -9.33 -31.86 -25.84
C VAL A 628 -9.67 -30.46 -25.32
N ARG A 629 -10.33 -30.36 -24.16
CA ARG A 629 -10.66 -29.07 -23.53
C ARG A 629 -9.59 -28.72 -22.50
N PRO A 630 -9.18 -27.44 -22.37
CA PRO A 630 -8.22 -27.04 -21.36
C PRO A 630 -8.90 -27.04 -19.99
N ILE A 631 -8.38 -27.83 -19.05
CA ILE A 631 -8.91 -27.91 -17.69
C ILE A 631 -7.82 -27.41 -16.74
N ALA A 632 -8.05 -26.22 -16.16
CA ALA A 632 -7.29 -25.73 -15.01
C ALA A 632 -8.06 -25.92 -13.70
N HIS A 633 -9.40 -25.89 -13.75
CA HIS A 633 -10.36 -26.38 -12.77
C HIS A 633 -11.66 -26.61 -13.54
N ALA A 634 -12.39 -27.70 -13.32
CA ALA A 634 -13.54 -28.09 -14.15
C ALA A 634 -14.79 -27.18 -14.03
N ILE A 635 -14.74 -25.93 -14.52
CA ILE A 635 -15.90 -25.03 -14.70
C ILE A 635 -15.82 -24.36 -16.09
N TRP A 636 -16.96 -24.29 -16.79
CA TRP A 636 -17.13 -23.83 -18.19
C TRP A 636 -17.62 -22.37 -18.28
N ASP A 637 -17.14 -21.57 -19.25
CA ASP A 637 -17.67 -20.25 -19.64
C ASP A 637 -18.20 -20.28 -21.11
N PRO A 638 -19.46 -19.89 -21.40
CA PRO A 638 -20.10 -20.11 -22.70
C PRO A 638 -19.72 -19.16 -23.86
N HIS A 639 -18.83 -18.20 -23.67
CA HIS A 639 -18.67 -17.07 -24.62
C HIS A 639 -17.70 -17.27 -25.81
N PHE A 640 -17.07 -18.44 -25.98
CA PHE A 640 -16.18 -18.73 -27.12
C PHE A 640 -16.90 -19.55 -28.20
N GLY A 641 -17.45 -18.87 -29.20
CA GLY A 641 -18.18 -19.49 -30.32
C GLY A 641 -17.33 -19.95 -31.51
N GLN A 642 -17.96 -20.77 -32.35
CA GLN A 642 -17.49 -21.42 -33.59
C GLN A 642 -16.62 -20.57 -34.57
N PRO A 643 -16.81 -19.25 -34.74
CA PRO A 643 -16.06 -18.47 -35.74
C PRO A 643 -14.55 -18.38 -35.48
N ALA A 644 -14.11 -18.52 -34.22
CA ALA A 644 -12.69 -18.49 -33.87
C ALA A 644 -11.96 -19.80 -34.25
N VAL A 645 -12.69 -20.92 -34.33
CA VAL A 645 -12.14 -22.24 -34.65
C VAL A 645 -11.87 -22.39 -36.15
N GLU A 646 -12.73 -21.82 -37.00
CA GLU A 646 -12.59 -21.92 -38.46
C GLU A 646 -11.42 -21.10 -39.02
N ALA A 647 -11.02 -20.02 -38.34
CA ALA A 647 -9.91 -19.15 -38.76
C ALA A 647 -8.53 -19.83 -38.66
N PHE A 648 -8.35 -20.81 -37.75
CA PHE A 648 -7.05 -21.47 -37.52
C PHE A 648 -6.85 -22.75 -38.35
N THR A 649 -7.91 -23.33 -38.92
CA THR A 649 -7.86 -24.61 -39.64
C THR A 649 -7.23 -24.59 -41.05
N ARG A 650 -6.91 -23.42 -41.63
CA ARG A 650 -6.33 -23.35 -42.99
C ARG A 650 -4.82 -23.64 -43.07
N GLY A 651 -4.12 -23.82 -41.96
CA GLY A 651 -2.65 -23.92 -41.93
C GLY A 651 -2.03 -25.33 -41.93
N VAL A 652 -2.79 -26.39 -41.67
CA VAL A 652 -2.20 -27.71 -41.33
C VAL A 652 -2.83 -28.83 -42.16
N LEU A 653 -2.28 -29.09 -43.34
CA LEU A 653 -2.70 -30.22 -44.19
C LEU A 653 -1.53 -31.11 -44.64
N LEU A 654 -0.39 -31.13 -43.94
CA LEU A 654 0.70 -32.05 -44.27
C LEU A 654 1.38 -32.65 -43.03
N ALA A 655 1.44 -33.99 -43.05
CA ALA A 655 2.30 -34.91 -42.29
C ALA A 655 1.77 -35.55 -40.99
N HIS A 656 1.15 -36.73 -41.15
CA HIS A 656 1.04 -37.82 -40.17
C HIS A 656 2.32 -38.68 -40.11
N GLY A 657 2.66 -39.25 -38.93
CA GLY A 657 3.58 -40.40 -38.81
C GLY A 657 4.16 -40.66 -37.39
N LEU A 658 3.87 -41.86 -36.84
CA LEU A 658 4.17 -42.44 -35.50
C LEU A 658 5.61 -42.35 -34.92
N ALA A 659 5.74 -42.31 -33.57
CA ALA A 659 6.32 -43.39 -32.71
C ALA A 659 6.65 -42.96 -31.25
N THR A 660 6.17 -43.78 -30.31
CA THR A 660 6.26 -43.83 -28.83
C THR A 660 7.65 -44.21 -28.28
N LEU A 661 8.08 -43.65 -27.13
CA LEU A 661 9.05 -44.22 -26.16
C LEU A 661 9.05 -43.43 -24.82
N THR A 662 9.20 -44.15 -23.71
CA THR A 662 8.93 -43.83 -22.29
C THR A 662 10.18 -43.36 -21.49
N THR A 663 10.01 -42.54 -20.44
CA THR A 663 11.07 -42.12 -19.47
C THR A 663 10.68 -42.47 -18.02
N GLU A 664 11.36 -43.47 -17.43
CA GLU A 664 11.03 -44.06 -16.11
C GLU A 664 12.24 -44.14 -15.13
N MET A 665 13.27 -43.29 -15.25
CA MET A 665 14.60 -43.59 -14.65
C MET A 665 15.23 -42.59 -13.64
N GLU A 666 14.58 -41.49 -13.21
CA GLU A 666 15.27 -40.46 -12.42
C GLU A 666 15.03 -40.47 -10.89
N THR A 667 13.86 -40.87 -10.37
CA THR A 667 13.55 -40.85 -8.92
C THR A 667 14.24 -41.95 -8.10
N GLU A 668 14.59 -43.09 -8.72
CA GLU A 668 15.30 -44.19 -8.05
C GLU A 668 16.78 -43.85 -7.75
N ARG A 669 17.38 -42.90 -8.49
CA ARG A 669 18.79 -42.52 -8.33
C ARG A 669 19.07 -41.55 -7.18
N PHE A 670 18.05 -40.86 -6.65
CA PHE A 670 18.22 -39.89 -5.55
C PHE A 670 18.21 -40.55 -4.16
N VAL A 671 17.55 -41.72 -4.03
CA VAL A 671 17.47 -42.49 -2.77
C VAL A 671 18.71 -43.38 -2.59
N VAL A 672 19.34 -43.82 -3.68
CA VAL A 672 20.64 -44.51 -3.64
C VAL A 672 21.73 -43.45 -3.54
N GLN A 673 22.64 -43.61 -2.59
CA GLN A 673 23.71 -42.71 -2.14
C GLN A 673 24.78 -42.38 -3.22
N LYS A 674 24.37 -42.01 -4.44
CA LYS A 674 25.22 -41.80 -5.62
C LYS A 674 24.73 -40.57 -6.39
N CYS A 675 25.03 -39.37 -5.87
CA CYS A 675 24.90 -38.10 -6.60
C CYS A 675 25.95 -37.98 -7.72
N ARG A 676 25.89 -38.83 -8.76
CA ARG A 676 26.66 -38.66 -10.00
C ARG A 676 25.88 -39.21 -11.19
N ILE A 677 25.55 -38.35 -12.16
CA ILE A 677 25.12 -38.78 -13.49
C ILE A 677 25.87 -37.94 -14.54
N SER A 678 26.67 -38.66 -15.33
CA SER A 678 27.26 -38.26 -16.61
C SER A 678 26.22 -38.37 -17.73
N SER A 679 26.34 -37.46 -18.71
CA SER A 679 25.90 -37.50 -20.12
C SER A 679 24.93 -38.60 -20.59
N GLU A 680 23.84 -38.15 -21.22
CA GLU A 680 22.90 -38.84 -22.13
C GLU A 680 21.70 -39.62 -21.53
N SER A 681 20.48 -39.03 -21.60
CA SER A 681 19.26 -39.72 -22.09
C SER A 681 18.04 -38.79 -22.34
N SER A 682 17.52 -38.88 -23.57
CA SER A 682 16.21 -38.53 -24.18
C SER A 682 15.05 -37.82 -23.41
N PHE A 683 15.16 -36.53 -23.12
CA PHE A 683 13.99 -35.63 -22.93
C PHE A 683 14.08 -34.41 -23.87
N VAL A 684 14.11 -34.65 -25.19
CA VAL A 684 14.33 -33.60 -26.20
C VAL A 684 13.23 -33.58 -27.30
N ARG A 685 12.10 -34.26 -27.12
CA ARG A 685 11.03 -34.20 -28.15
C ARG A 685 10.01 -33.07 -27.97
N THR A 686 9.76 -32.57 -26.75
CA THR A 686 8.79 -31.48 -26.53
C THR A 686 9.39 -30.07 -26.68
N LEU A 687 10.72 -29.93 -26.54
CA LEU A 687 11.45 -28.67 -26.77
C LEU A 687 11.72 -28.35 -28.25
N ARG A 688 11.33 -29.23 -29.18
CA ARG A 688 11.60 -29.08 -30.62
C ARG A 688 10.62 -28.15 -31.37
N ARG A 689 9.63 -27.56 -30.68
CA ARG A 689 8.57 -26.73 -31.29
C ARG A 689 8.58 -25.24 -30.92
N LEU A 690 9.58 -24.75 -30.19
CA LEU A 690 9.64 -23.33 -29.75
C LEU A 690 10.94 -22.65 -30.19
N GLY A 691 10.99 -22.19 -31.45
CA GLY A 691 12.00 -21.23 -31.97
C GLY A 691 13.48 -21.66 -31.88
N PRO A 692 14.42 -20.88 -32.45
CA PRO A 692 15.80 -21.34 -32.68
C PRO A 692 16.67 -21.50 -31.41
N LEU A 693 16.20 -21.04 -30.24
CA LEU A 693 17.05 -20.84 -29.05
C LEU A 693 17.43 -22.12 -28.29
N PHE A 694 16.61 -23.17 -28.31
CA PHE A 694 16.77 -24.36 -27.45
C PHE A 694 17.16 -25.64 -28.20
N THR A 695 17.95 -25.49 -29.26
CA THR A 695 18.61 -26.65 -29.89
C THR A 695 19.81 -27.07 -29.02
N GLY A 696 19.61 -28.02 -28.09
CA GLY A 696 20.69 -28.60 -27.27
C GLY A 696 20.49 -28.66 -25.75
N ALA A 697 19.27 -28.49 -25.22
CA ALA A 697 19.00 -28.55 -23.78
C ALA A 697 19.22 -29.95 -23.15
N GLY A 698 19.86 -30.00 -21.96
CA GLY A 698 20.03 -31.20 -21.14
C GLY A 698 18.93 -31.38 -20.06
N THR A 699 18.99 -32.44 -19.25
CA THR A 699 17.96 -32.80 -18.23
C THR A 699 18.34 -32.54 -16.77
N ALA A 700 19.55 -32.05 -16.49
CA ALA A 700 20.03 -31.85 -15.12
C ALA A 700 19.24 -30.76 -14.38
N ILE A 701 18.85 -31.01 -13.13
CA ILE A 701 18.12 -30.06 -12.27
C ILE A 701 19.00 -29.32 -11.25
N LEU A 702 20.11 -29.94 -10.85
CA LEU A 702 21.13 -29.38 -9.96
C LEU A 702 22.49 -29.58 -10.59
N THR A 703 23.24 -28.50 -10.75
CA THR A 703 24.58 -28.54 -11.32
C THR A 703 25.55 -27.72 -10.50
N LEU A 704 26.84 -27.76 -10.88
CA LEU A 704 27.87 -26.88 -10.33
C LEU A 704 28.86 -26.57 -11.46
N LEU A 705 28.35 -26.05 -12.57
CA LEU A 705 29.10 -25.85 -13.81
C LEU A 705 30.11 -24.70 -13.68
N GLY A 706 29.72 -23.64 -12.99
CA GLY A 706 30.50 -22.41 -12.89
C GLY A 706 30.51 -21.59 -14.20
N GLY A 707 30.73 -20.28 -14.08
CA GLY A 707 30.71 -19.37 -15.21
C GLY A 707 29.29 -19.04 -15.72
N PHE A 708 29.19 -18.68 -17.00
CA PHE A 708 27.95 -18.18 -17.61
C PHE A 708 27.40 -19.11 -18.70
N HIS A 709 26.09 -19.08 -18.87
CA HIS A 709 25.42 -19.72 -20.00
C HIS A 709 25.76 -18.95 -21.29
N PRO A 710 26.22 -19.62 -22.36
CA PRO A 710 26.83 -18.95 -23.52
C PRO A 710 25.87 -18.05 -24.32
N GLN A 711 24.57 -18.39 -24.38
CA GLN A 711 23.58 -17.58 -25.09
C GLN A 711 23.07 -16.38 -24.28
N THR A 712 22.68 -16.62 -23.02
CA THR A 712 22.04 -15.60 -22.16
C THR A 712 23.07 -14.72 -21.45
N GLN A 713 24.34 -15.14 -21.41
CA GLN A 713 25.43 -14.49 -20.66
C GLN A 713 25.08 -14.26 -19.19
N SER A 714 24.35 -15.21 -18.60
CA SER A 714 23.90 -15.18 -17.21
C SER A 714 24.33 -16.44 -16.45
N LEU A 715 24.22 -16.43 -15.13
CA LEU A 715 24.39 -17.64 -14.31
C LEU A 715 23.45 -18.76 -14.76
N TRP A 716 23.90 -20.01 -14.59
CA TRP A 716 23.10 -21.19 -14.87
C TRP A 716 21.96 -21.32 -13.86
N LEU A 717 20.72 -21.50 -14.34
CA LEU A 717 19.54 -21.68 -13.48
C LEU A 717 19.69 -22.88 -12.52
N THR A 718 20.31 -23.95 -13.00
CA THR A 718 20.59 -25.17 -12.24
C THR A 718 21.66 -24.98 -11.16
N ASP A 719 22.64 -24.10 -11.38
CA ASP A 719 23.62 -23.69 -10.36
C ASP A 719 22.94 -22.77 -9.32
N MET A 720 22.05 -21.87 -9.74
CA MET A 720 21.27 -21.05 -8.81
C MET A 720 20.34 -21.91 -7.94
N ALA A 721 19.67 -22.91 -8.50
CA ALA A 721 18.83 -23.84 -7.73
C ALA A 721 19.66 -24.63 -6.69
N HIS A 722 20.84 -25.12 -7.09
CA HIS A 722 21.76 -25.79 -6.17
C HIS A 722 22.29 -24.85 -5.08
N HIS A 723 22.62 -23.60 -5.43
CA HIS A 723 23.00 -22.58 -4.47
C HIS A 723 21.91 -22.35 -3.41
N HIS A 724 20.65 -22.15 -3.82
CA HIS A 724 19.53 -21.94 -2.89
C HIS A 724 19.28 -23.16 -1.99
N LEU A 725 19.37 -24.37 -2.53
CA LEU A 725 19.25 -25.59 -1.73
C LEU A 725 20.38 -25.70 -0.69
N ALA A 726 21.62 -25.41 -1.08
CA ALA A 726 22.78 -25.47 -0.19
C ALA A 726 22.69 -24.43 0.94
N ILE A 727 22.35 -23.18 0.64
CA ILE A 727 22.18 -22.14 1.67
C ILE A 727 20.99 -22.45 2.60
N ALA A 728 19.91 -23.07 2.09
CA ALA A 728 18.78 -23.47 2.91
C ALA A 728 19.19 -24.47 3.99
N PHE A 729 20.04 -25.45 3.66
CA PHE A 729 20.60 -26.37 4.66
C PHE A 729 21.50 -25.65 5.68
N ILE A 730 22.36 -24.73 5.24
CA ILE A 730 23.21 -23.95 6.15
C ILE A 730 22.35 -23.14 7.12
N PHE A 731 21.31 -22.45 6.63
CA PHE A 731 20.40 -21.67 7.47
C PHE A 731 19.54 -22.54 8.38
N LEU A 732 19.13 -23.73 7.94
CA LEU A 732 18.43 -24.68 8.80
C LEU A 732 19.31 -25.12 9.98
N VAL A 733 20.58 -25.43 9.74
CA VAL A 733 21.52 -25.77 10.83
C VAL A 733 21.76 -24.57 11.74
N ALA A 734 22.01 -23.38 11.17
CA ALA A 734 22.21 -22.17 11.95
C ALA A 734 20.99 -21.80 12.81
N GLY A 735 19.78 -22.04 12.31
CA GLY A 735 18.52 -21.78 13.02
C GLY A 735 18.33 -22.61 14.30
N HIS A 736 19.12 -23.67 14.51
CA HIS A 736 19.08 -24.51 15.71
C HIS A 736 20.23 -24.23 16.70
N MET A 737 21.04 -23.19 16.46
CA MET A 737 22.19 -22.85 17.32
C MET A 737 21.77 -22.20 18.65
N TYR A 738 20.75 -21.35 18.63
CA TYR A 738 20.36 -20.53 19.78
C TYR A 738 19.31 -21.22 20.65
N ARG A 739 19.42 -21.02 21.97
CA ARG A 739 18.56 -21.66 22.95
C ARG A 739 17.13 -21.15 22.82
N THR A 740 16.18 -22.07 22.80
CA THR A 740 14.73 -21.80 22.85
C THR A 740 14.13 -22.44 24.09
N ASN A 741 12.80 -22.52 24.19
CA ASN A 741 12.09 -23.23 25.26
C ASN A 741 12.42 -24.72 25.38
N PHE A 742 13.03 -25.32 24.36
CA PHE A 742 13.48 -26.71 24.41
C PHE A 742 14.73 -26.93 25.28
N GLY A 743 15.30 -25.88 25.87
CA GLY A 743 16.41 -25.96 26.83
C GLY A 743 17.78 -26.30 26.22
N ILE A 744 17.83 -26.62 24.93
CA ILE A 744 19.03 -26.94 24.16
C ILE A 744 19.40 -25.74 23.28
N GLY A 745 20.69 -25.42 23.19
CA GLY A 745 21.24 -24.30 22.41
C GLY A 745 21.98 -23.26 23.26
N HIS A 746 22.51 -22.23 22.62
CA HIS A 746 23.30 -21.16 23.25
C HIS A 746 22.45 -19.91 23.59
N SER A 747 22.69 -19.32 24.76
CA SER A 747 22.22 -17.97 25.11
C SER A 747 23.18 -16.92 24.55
N ILE A 748 22.67 -15.93 23.82
CA ILE A 748 23.51 -14.85 23.25
C ILE A 748 24.16 -14.03 24.38
N LYS A 749 23.41 -13.76 25.46
CA LYS A 749 23.91 -13.06 26.64
C LYS A 749 25.10 -13.78 27.26
N ASP A 750 24.95 -15.08 27.52
CA ASP A 750 26.02 -15.90 28.12
C ASP A 750 27.26 -15.97 27.20
N LEU A 751 27.06 -16.08 25.89
CA LEU A 751 28.13 -16.09 24.90
C LEU A 751 28.92 -14.77 24.92
N LEU A 752 28.23 -13.63 24.94
CA LEU A 752 28.87 -12.31 24.96
C LEU A 752 29.60 -12.09 26.30
N ASP A 753 28.97 -12.41 27.43
CA ASP A 753 29.57 -12.24 28.76
C ASP A 753 30.79 -13.14 28.98
N ALA A 754 30.80 -14.34 28.37
CA ALA A 754 31.94 -15.25 28.40
C ALA A 754 33.05 -14.85 27.42
N HIS A 755 32.75 -14.06 26.38
CA HIS A 755 33.72 -13.64 25.38
C HIS A 755 34.61 -12.49 25.88
N VAL A 756 35.56 -12.85 26.74
CA VAL A 756 36.62 -11.96 27.21
C VAL A 756 37.94 -12.37 26.53
N PRO A 757 38.67 -11.43 25.89
CA PRO A 757 39.87 -11.79 25.17
C PRO A 757 40.94 -12.36 26.11
N PRO A 758 41.66 -13.43 25.71
CA PRO A 758 42.61 -14.12 26.59
C PRO A 758 43.79 -13.24 27.04
N GLY A 759 44.07 -12.15 26.32
CA GLY A 759 45.13 -11.20 26.65
C GLY A 759 44.73 -10.02 27.55
N GLY A 760 43.47 -9.90 27.98
CA GLY A 760 42.99 -8.85 28.91
C GLY A 760 43.07 -7.40 28.41
N ARG A 761 43.55 -7.15 27.19
CA ARG A 761 43.80 -5.79 26.65
C ARG A 761 42.54 -4.99 26.28
N LEU A 762 41.36 -5.62 26.25
CA LEU A 762 40.07 -4.97 25.91
C LEU A 762 39.13 -4.88 27.11
N GLY A 763 39.67 -4.79 28.33
CA GLY A 763 38.90 -4.64 29.57
C GLY A 763 37.96 -5.82 29.81
N ARG A 764 36.72 -5.51 30.20
CA ARG A 764 35.64 -6.48 30.45
C ARG A 764 35.06 -7.14 29.18
N GLY A 765 35.58 -6.85 27.99
CA GLY A 765 35.12 -7.46 26.74
C GLY A 765 33.69 -7.05 26.38
N HIS A 766 32.86 -8.02 26.01
CA HIS A 766 31.47 -7.78 25.57
C HIS A 766 30.43 -7.77 26.71
N LYS A 767 30.86 -7.72 27.97
CA LYS A 767 29.92 -7.69 29.11
C LYS A 767 28.98 -6.48 29.04
N GLY A 768 27.69 -6.72 29.29
CA GLY A 768 26.63 -5.71 29.25
C GLY A 768 26.21 -5.26 27.84
N LEU A 769 26.86 -5.78 26.79
CA LEU A 769 26.54 -5.40 25.42
C LEU A 769 25.18 -5.94 24.96
N TYR A 770 24.80 -7.14 25.41
CA TYR A 770 23.49 -7.71 25.09
C TYR A 770 22.34 -6.80 25.52
N ASP A 771 22.33 -6.38 26.78
CA ASP A 771 21.27 -5.50 27.32
C ASP A 771 21.31 -4.11 26.65
N THR A 772 22.51 -3.60 26.34
CA THR A 772 22.69 -2.33 25.61
C THR A 772 22.11 -2.38 24.20
N ILE A 773 22.29 -3.49 23.48
CA ILE A 773 21.74 -3.70 22.13
C ILE A 773 20.22 -3.93 22.20
N ASN A 774 19.77 -4.79 23.12
CA ASN A 774 18.38 -5.23 23.17
C ASN A 774 17.43 -4.11 23.60
N ASN A 775 17.88 -3.21 24.48
CA ASN A 775 17.04 -2.14 25.02
C ASN A 775 17.02 -0.87 24.17
N SER A 776 17.90 -0.73 23.17
CA SER A 776 17.95 0.45 22.29
C SER A 776 17.51 0.12 20.87
N LEU A 777 16.39 0.70 20.45
CA LEU A 777 15.92 0.61 19.06
C LEU A 777 16.88 1.30 18.08
N HIS A 778 17.52 2.39 18.50
CA HIS A 778 18.50 3.10 17.67
C HIS A 778 19.78 2.29 17.43
N PHE A 779 20.25 1.53 18.42
CA PHE A 779 21.41 0.64 18.23
C PHE A 779 21.07 -0.50 17.27
N GLN A 780 19.89 -1.13 17.42
CA GLN A 780 19.41 -2.18 16.52
C GLN A 780 19.25 -1.67 15.09
N LEU A 781 18.61 -0.51 14.92
CA LEU A 781 18.44 0.12 13.62
C LEU A 781 19.79 0.48 12.99
N GLY A 782 20.73 1.01 13.77
CA GLY A 782 22.11 1.28 13.32
C GLY A 782 22.80 0.03 12.78
N LEU A 783 22.74 -1.10 13.50
CA LEU A 783 23.33 -2.37 13.06
C LEU A 783 22.61 -2.98 11.84
N ALA A 784 21.29 -2.91 11.81
CA ALA A 784 20.48 -3.42 10.71
C ALA A 784 20.78 -2.63 9.42
N LEU A 785 20.82 -1.30 9.50
CA LEU A 785 21.19 -0.44 8.38
C LEU A 785 22.64 -0.69 7.95
N ALA A 786 23.60 -0.80 8.87
CA ALA A 786 24.99 -1.10 8.49
C ALA A 786 25.11 -2.43 7.72
N SER A 787 24.43 -3.47 8.22
CA SER A 787 24.43 -4.79 7.58
C SER A 787 23.74 -4.75 6.20
N LEU A 788 22.58 -4.11 6.12
CA LEU A 788 21.83 -3.97 4.87
C LEU A 788 22.57 -3.11 3.85
N GLY A 789 23.24 -2.03 4.28
CA GLY A 789 24.03 -1.17 3.40
C GLY A 789 25.20 -1.91 2.77
N VAL A 790 25.91 -2.74 3.55
CA VAL A 790 26.97 -3.63 3.03
C VAL A 790 26.42 -4.62 2.03
N ILE A 791 25.32 -5.31 2.36
CA ILE A 791 24.68 -6.28 1.46
C ILE A 791 24.19 -5.59 0.18
N THR A 792 23.63 -4.38 0.28
CA THR A 792 23.12 -3.62 -0.89
C THR A 792 24.26 -3.23 -1.83
N SER A 793 25.41 -2.78 -1.31
CA SER A 793 26.59 -2.52 -2.14
C SER A 793 27.14 -3.82 -2.75
N LEU A 794 27.14 -4.92 -1.99
CA LEU A 794 27.57 -6.22 -2.48
C LEU A 794 26.66 -6.74 -3.62
N VAL A 795 25.34 -6.54 -3.50
CA VAL A 795 24.37 -6.84 -4.57
C VAL A 795 24.75 -6.08 -5.84
N ALA A 796 25.04 -4.78 -5.75
CA ALA A 796 25.47 -4.01 -6.91
C ALA A 796 26.75 -4.57 -7.54
N GLN A 797 27.78 -4.88 -6.73
CA GLN A 797 29.06 -5.42 -7.22
C GLN A 797 28.90 -6.82 -7.87
N HIS A 798 28.08 -7.69 -7.28
CA HIS A 798 27.87 -9.04 -7.79
C HIS A 798 26.93 -9.07 -8.99
N MET A 799 25.89 -8.24 -9.05
CA MET A 799 24.93 -8.29 -10.16
C MET A 799 25.53 -7.89 -11.52
N TYR A 800 26.50 -6.96 -11.54
CA TYR A 800 27.13 -6.58 -12.80
C TYR A 800 28.22 -7.59 -13.24
N SER A 801 28.97 -8.13 -12.29
CA SER A 801 30.09 -9.04 -12.56
C SER A 801 29.66 -10.51 -12.71
N LEU A 802 28.57 -10.90 -12.05
CA LEU A 802 27.93 -12.22 -12.11
C LEU A 802 26.43 -12.06 -12.45
N PRO A 803 26.09 -11.76 -13.73
CA PRO A 803 24.71 -11.48 -14.11
C PRO A 803 23.77 -12.66 -13.83
N ALA A 804 22.81 -12.50 -12.92
CA ALA A 804 21.88 -13.56 -12.52
C ALA A 804 20.66 -13.69 -13.46
N TYR A 805 20.35 -12.65 -14.22
CA TYR A 805 19.19 -12.60 -15.10
C TYR A 805 19.59 -12.82 -16.57
N ALA A 806 18.79 -13.61 -17.29
CA ALA A 806 19.05 -13.90 -18.70
C ALA A 806 19.02 -12.62 -19.55
N PHE A 807 20.03 -12.41 -20.40
CA PHE A 807 20.21 -11.26 -21.30
C PHE A 807 20.45 -9.89 -20.64
N ILE A 808 20.49 -9.80 -19.31
CA ILE A 808 20.74 -8.52 -18.63
C ILE A 808 22.14 -7.96 -18.92
N ALA A 809 23.12 -8.83 -19.18
CA ALA A 809 24.47 -8.45 -19.56
C ALA A 809 24.54 -7.76 -20.93
N GLN A 810 23.50 -7.90 -21.76
CA GLN A 810 23.38 -7.27 -23.08
C GLN A 810 22.56 -5.96 -23.00
N ASP A 811 21.78 -5.76 -21.93
CA ASP A 811 21.07 -4.50 -21.67
C ASP A 811 21.92 -3.57 -20.80
N PHE A 812 22.79 -2.82 -21.48
CA PHE A 812 23.75 -1.91 -20.87
C PHE A 812 23.09 -0.81 -20.04
N THR A 813 21.95 -0.28 -20.48
CA THR A 813 21.24 0.81 -19.77
C THR A 813 20.67 0.30 -18.46
N THR A 814 20.03 -0.86 -18.47
CA THR A 814 19.47 -1.47 -17.24
C THR A 814 20.59 -1.87 -16.28
N GLN A 815 21.70 -2.42 -16.77
CA GLN A 815 22.83 -2.77 -15.92
C GLN A 815 23.43 -1.54 -15.24
N ALA A 816 23.60 -0.43 -15.98
CA ALA A 816 24.07 0.84 -15.44
C ALA A 816 23.13 1.45 -14.41
N ALA A 817 21.82 1.42 -14.68
CA ALA A 817 20.80 1.90 -13.77
C ALA A 817 20.78 1.09 -12.46
N LEU A 818 20.82 -0.25 -12.53
CA LEU A 818 20.79 -1.12 -11.35
C LEU A 818 22.03 -0.96 -10.47
N TYR A 819 23.23 -0.90 -11.07
CA TYR A 819 24.45 -0.68 -10.31
C TYR A 819 24.40 0.67 -9.59
N THR A 820 24.09 1.74 -10.32
CA THR A 820 24.02 3.10 -9.78
C THR A 820 22.97 3.21 -8.67
N HIS A 821 21.77 2.69 -8.90
CA HIS A 821 20.67 2.70 -7.94
C HIS A 821 21.04 2.04 -6.60
N HIS A 822 21.55 0.81 -6.64
CA HIS A 822 21.91 0.09 -5.42
C HIS A 822 23.11 0.73 -4.71
N GLN A 823 24.08 1.33 -5.42
CA GLN A 823 25.19 2.04 -4.78
C GLN A 823 24.73 3.32 -4.05
N TYR A 824 23.82 4.10 -4.63
CA TYR A 824 23.26 5.27 -3.94
C TYR A 824 22.43 4.86 -2.72
N ILE A 825 21.58 3.83 -2.84
CA ILE A 825 20.82 3.30 -1.69
C ILE A 825 21.76 2.81 -0.60
N ALA A 826 22.80 2.05 -0.94
CA ALA A 826 23.79 1.59 0.02
C ALA A 826 24.44 2.77 0.75
N GLY A 827 24.81 3.85 0.03
CA GLY A 827 25.37 5.07 0.61
C GLY A 827 24.43 5.72 1.63
N PHE A 828 23.14 5.90 1.30
CA PHE A 828 22.15 6.48 2.21
C PHE A 828 21.86 5.59 3.43
N ILE A 829 21.77 4.28 3.24
CA ILE A 829 21.58 3.33 4.33
C ILE A 829 22.80 3.35 5.27
N MET A 830 24.02 3.40 4.73
CA MET A 830 25.24 3.47 5.53
C MET A 830 25.36 4.77 6.31
N THR A 831 25.04 5.94 5.73
CA THR A 831 25.04 7.20 6.50
C THR A 831 23.96 7.20 7.59
N GLY A 832 22.79 6.62 7.31
CA GLY A 832 21.72 6.40 8.29
C GLY A 832 22.14 5.52 9.47
N ALA A 833 22.93 4.47 9.21
CA ALA A 833 23.45 3.59 10.26
C ALA A 833 24.26 4.35 11.31
N PHE A 834 25.18 5.21 10.87
CA PHE A 834 26.00 6.04 11.76
C PHE A 834 25.20 7.19 12.40
N ALA A 835 24.17 7.72 11.73
CA ALA A 835 23.27 8.70 12.32
C ALA A 835 22.53 8.10 13.53
N HIS A 836 21.94 6.91 13.38
CA HIS A 836 21.29 6.21 14.50
C HIS A 836 22.28 5.74 15.57
N GLY A 837 23.51 5.38 15.19
CA GLY A 837 24.60 5.16 16.15
C GLY A 837 24.92 6.40 16.99
N ALA A 838 24.92 7.60 16.39
CA ALA A 838 25.12 8.86 17.11
C ALA A 838 23.92 9.20 18.02
N ILE A 839 22.69 8.96 17.55
CA ILE A 839 21.48 9.14 18.36
C ILE A 839 21.51 8.20 19.57
N PHE A 840 21.90 6.93 19.40
CA PHE A 840 22.12 5.99 20.50
C PHE A 840 23.09 6.55 21.55
N PHE A 841 24.24 7.08 21.13
CA PHE A 841 25.22 7.64 22.09
C PHE A 841 24.66 8.83 22.89
N ILE A 842 23.70 9.58 22.34
CA ILE A 842 23.08 10.72 23.01
C ILE A 842 21.95 10.27 23.94
N ARG A 843 21.00 9.48 23.41
CA ARG A 843 19.73 9.15 24.09
C ARG A 843 19.84 7.93 25.00
N ASP A 844 20.46 6.85 24.53
CA ASP A 844 20.28 5.52 25.12
C ASP A 844 21.54 4.98 25.82
N TYR A 845 22.73 5.50 25.47
CA TYR A 845 23.98 5.01 26.04
C TYR A 845 24.11 5.34 27.54
N ASN A 846 24.19 4.27 28.34
CA ASN A 846 24.45 4.32 29.78
C ASN A 846 25.92 3.96 30.10
N PRO A 847 26.73 4.90 30.63
CA PRO A 847 28.12 4.66 30.99
C PRO A 847 28.32 3.61 32.10
N GLU A 848 27.39 3.52 33.07
CA GLU A 848 27.54 2.61 34.23
C GLU A 848 27.37 1.15 33.80
N GLN A 849 26.39 0.88 32.92
CA GLN A 849 26.18 -0.46 32.37
C GLN A 849 27.31 -0.92 31.46
N ASN A 850 28.02 0.04 30.85
CA ASN A 850 29.07 -0.20 29.87
C ASN A 850 30.49 0.01 30.45
N GLU A 851 30.65 0.08 31.77
CA GLU A 851 31.93 0.37 32.42
C GLU A 851 33.04 -0.64 32.03
N ASP A 852 34.18 -0.12 31.56
CA ASP A 852 35.36 -0.87 31.09
C ASP A 852 35.06 -1.97 30.05
N ASN A 853 33.91 -1.91 29.36
CA ASN A 853 33.63 -2.80 28.23
C ASN A 853 34.19 -2.22 26.92
N VAL A 854 34.06 -2.96 25.81
CA VAL A 854 34.60 -2.51 24.52
C VAL A 854 34.06 -1.14 24.05
N LEU A 855 32.83 -0.79 24.40
CA LEU A 855 32.16 0.44 23.98
C LEU A 855 32.67 1.65 24.77
N ALA A 856 32.82 1.52 26.10
CA ALA A 856 33.42 2.56 26.93
C ALA A 856 34.88 2.81 26.55
N ARG A 857 35.68 1.74 26.35
CA ARG A 857 37.09 1.87 25.95
C ARG A 857 37.29 2.55 24.60
N MET A 858 36.35 2.35 23.68
CA MET A 858 36.35 3.07 22.40
C MET A 858 36.17 4.59 22.62
N LEU A 859 35.29 4.99 23.54
CA LEU A 859 35.08 6.39 23.89
C LEU A 859 36.29 6.99 24.63
N ASP A 860 36.95 6.22 25.50
CA ASP A 860 38.16 6.65 26.23
C ASP A 860 39.37 6.96 25.31
N HIS A 861 39.39 6.37 24.12
CA HIS A 861 40.45 6.54 23.12
C HIS A 861 39.94 7.15 21.81
N LYS A 862 38.82 7.86 21.84
CA LYS A 862 38.18 8.42 20.63
C LYS A 862 39.09 9.37 19.86
N GLU A 863 39.93 10.16 20.53
CA GLU A 863 40.84 11.09 19.90
C GLU A 863 41.87 10.37 19.02
N ALA A 864 42.35 9.21 19.46
CA ALA A 864 43.27 8.40 18.68
C ALA A 864 42.59 7.83 17.42
N ILE A 865 41.36 7.33 17.53
CA ILE A 865 40.60 6.82 16.37
C ILE A 865 40.40 7.94 15.34
N ILE A 866 39.93 9.12 15.79
CA ILE A 866 39.66 10.28 14.94
C ILE A 866 40.97 10.79 14.30
N SER A 867 42.08 10.87 15.05
CA SER A 867 43.35 11.36 14.52
C SER A 867 43.93 10.44 13.44
N HIS A 868 43.81 9.11 13.59
CA HIS A 868 44.28 8.16 12.60
C HIS A 868 43.43 8.19 11.32
N LEU A 869 42.10 8.28 11.46
CA LEU A 869 41.21 8.48 10.32
C LEU A 869 41.50 9.79 9.59
N SER A 870 41.76 10.87 10.34
CA SER A 870 42.16 12.16 9.76
C SER A 870 43.49 12.07 9.00
N TRP A 871 44.49 11.42 9.58
CA TRP A 871 45.77 11.19 8.91
C TRP A 871 45.61 10.36 7.63
N ALA A 872 44.83 9.27 7.67
CA ALA A 872 44.59 8.43 6.50
C ALA A 872 43.88 9.21 5.37
N SER A 873 42.85 10.00 5.70
CA SER A 873 42.16 10.88 4.74
C SER A 873 43.12 11.91 4.13
N LEU A 874 43.94 12.59 4.94
CA LEU A 874 44.91 13.56 4.43
C LEU A 874 45.97 12.90 3.56
N PHE A 875 46.50 11.75 3.99
CA PHE A 875 47.50 10.98 3.25
C PHE A 875 46.96 10.57 1.88
N LEU A 876 45.78 9.93 1.82
CA LEU A 876 45.14 9.54 0.58
C LEU A 876 44.83 10.77 -0.30
N GLY A 877 44.37 11.86 0.31
CA GLY A 877 44.02 13.10 -0.39
C GLY A 877 45.21 13.75 -1.10
N PHE A 878 46.30 13.98 -0.37
CA PHE A 878 47.50 14.60 -0.92
C PHE A 878 48.13 13.76 -2.04
N HIS A 879 48.25 12.44 -1.86
CA HIS A 879 48.90 11.60 -2.85
C HIS A 879 48.01 11.36 -4.08
N THR A 880 46.72 11.07 -3.90
CA THR A 880 45.83 10.79 -5.03
C THR A 880 45.62 12.04 -5.90
N LEU A 881 45.25 13.17 -5.28
CA LEU A 881 45.08 14.42 -6.03
C LEU A 881 46.42 14.91 -6.59
N GLY A 882 47.51 14.79 -5.82
CA GLY A 882 48.85 15.17 -6.27
C GLY A 882 49.29 14.40 -7.53
N LEU A 883 49.02 13.11 -7.60
CA LEU A 883 49.32 12.29 -8.78
C LEU A 883 48.44 12.66 -9.98
N TYR A 884 47.14 12.86 -9.78
CA TYR A 884 46.24 13.34 -10.84
C TYR A 884 46.71 14.68 -11.43
N VAL A 885 47.00 15.65 -10.57
CA VAL A 885 47.49 16.98 -10.99
C VAL A 885 48.85 16.88 -11.67
N HIS A 886 49.78 16.06 -11.16
CA HIS A 886 51.06 15.79 -11.83
C HIS A 886 50.84 15.27 -13.24
N ASN A 887 49.97 14.26 -13.41
CA ASN A 887 49.69 13.65 -14.70
C ASN A 887 49.03 14.63 -15.68
N ASP A 888 48.08 15.46 -15.22
CA ASP A 888 47.49 16.54 -16.02
C ASP A 888 48.55 17.53 -16.51
N VAL A 889 49.47 17.96 -15.64
CA VAL A 889 50.54 18.90 -16.00
C VAL A 889 51.50 18.28 -17.01
N MET A 890 51.91 17.02 -16.82
CA MET A 890 52.79 16.33 -17.78
C MET A 890 52.13 16.16 -19.15
N LEU A 891 50.83 15.87 -19.18
CA LEU A 891 50.08 15.80 -20.44
C LEU A 891 49.94 17.18 -21.11
N ALA A 892 49.65 18.22 -20.33
CA ALA A 892 49.54 19.59 -20.83
C ALA A 892 50.86 20.11 -21.43
N PHE A 893 52.00 19.64 -20.92
CA PHE A 893 53.33 19.91 -21.49
C PHE A 893 53.70 19.03 -22.68
N GLY A 894 52.84 18.11 -23.10
CA GLY A 894 53.09 17.22 -24.24
C GLY A 894 54.12 16.13 -23.95
N THR A 895 54.34 15.79 -22.68
CA THR A 895 55.26 14.73 -22.23
C THR A 895 54.50 13.64 -21.46
N PRO A 896 53.59 12.88 -22.10
CA PRO A 896 52.78 11.85 -21.43
C PRO A 896 53.64 10.73 -20.82
N GLU A 897 54.83 10.46 -21.35
CA GLU A 897 55.77 9.46 -20.83
C GLU A 897 56.33 9.80 -19.44
N LYS A 898 56.18 11.06 -18.98
CA LYS A 898 56.61 11.51 -17.65
C LYS A 898 55.50 11.43 -16.59
N GLN A 899 54.32 10.93 -16.97
CA GLN A 899 53.27 10.61 -16.01
C GLN A 899 53.75 9.55 -15.02
N ILE A 900 53.22 9.60 -13.81
CA ILE A 900 53.46 8.57 -12.80
C ILE A 900 52.31 7.56 -12.92
N LEU A 901 52.61 6.42 -13.54
CA LEU A 901 51.68 5.33 -13.77
C LEU A 901 52.02 4.16 -12.84
N ILE A 902 51.13 3.90 -11.87
CA ILE A 902 51.32 2.86 -10.86
C ILE A 902 50.39 1.70 -11.16
N GLU A 903 50.94 0.52 -11.37
CA GLU A 903 50.17 -0.70 -11.60
C GLU A 903 49.52 -1.21 -10.30
N PRO A 904 48.22 -1.61 -10.30
CA PRO A 904 47.55 -2.21 -9.16
C PRO A 904 47.93 -3.69 -8.97
N ILE A 905 49.22 -3.97 -8.73
CA ILE A 905 49.80 -5.33 -8.69
C ILE A 905 49.05 -6.24 -7.71
N PHE A 906 48.62 -5.74 -6.54
CA PHE A 906 47.88 -6.57 -5.58
C PHE A 906 46.52 -7.01 -6.12
N ALA A 907 45.81 -6.14 -6.81
CA ALA A 907 44.52 -6.49 -7.41
C ALA A 907 44.70 -7.40 -8.64
N GLN A 908 45.74 -7.18 -9.45
CA GLN A 908 46.11 -8.07 -10.57
C GLN A 908 46.48 -9.47 -10.05
N TRP A 909 47.21 -9.55 -8.94
CA TRP A 909 47.52 -10.80 -8.25
C TRP A 909 46.26 -11.52 -7.77
N ILE A 910 45.27 -10.81 -7.21
CA ILE A 910 43.97 -11.41 -6.82
C ILE A 910 43.24 -11.96 -8.06
N GLN A 911 43.24 -11.21 -9.17
CA GLN A 911 42.62 -11.70 -10.42
C GLN A 911 43.31 -12.98 -10.92
N SER A 912 44.64 -13.05 -10.87
CA SER A 912 45.40 -14.26 -11.22
C SER A 912 45.22 -15.40 -10.21
N ALA A 913 45.08 -15.10 -8.93
CA ALA A 913 44.71 -16.09 -7.91
C ALA A 913 43.34 -16.73 -8.20
N HIS A 914 42.43 -15.97 -8.83
CA HIS A 914 41.14 -16.45 -9.33
C HIS A 914 41.20 -17.09 -10.73
N GLY A 915 42.39 -17.25 -11.34
CA GLY A 915 42.57 -17.96 -12.60
C GLY A 915 42.66 -17.09 -13.86
N LYS A 916 42.75 -15.76 -13.70
CA LYS A 916 43.02 -14.86 -14.84
C LYS A 916 44.48 -14.93 -15.26
N THR A 917 44.72 -15.37 -16.48
CA THR A 917 46.06 -15.67 -17.01
C THR A 917 46.74 -14.48 -17.68
N SER A 918 46.01 -13.39 -17.96
CA SER A 918 46.49 -12.24 -18.75
C SER A 918 47.67 -11.47 -18.13
N TYR A 919 47.87 -11.54 -16.81
CA TYR A 919 48.94 -10.82 -16.11
C TYR A 919 50.23 -11.63 -15.94
N GLY A 920 50.23 -12.92 -16.25
CA GLY A 920 51.42 -13.77 -16.17
C GLY A 920 51.86 -14.17 -14.75
N PHE A 921 51.06 -13.94 -13.72
CA PHE A 921 51.30 -14.53 -12.39
C PHE A 921 50.90 -16.01 -12.40
N ASP A 922 51.79 -16.89 -11.95
CA ASP A 922 51.54 -18.34 -11.82
C ASP A 922 51.20 -18.70 -10.35
N VAL A 923 49.97 -18.39 -9.92
CA VAL A 923 49.56 -18.50 -8.49
C VAL A 923 48.14 -19.06 -8.34
N LEU A 924 47.95 -19.99 -7.40
CA LEU A 924 46.65 -20.60 -7.06
C LEU A 924 45.90 -21.15 -8.28
N LEU A 925 44.78 -20.54 -8.70
CA LEU A 925 43.94 -21.05 -9.80
C LEU A 925 44.48 -20.70 -11.20
N SER A 926 45.44 -19.77 -11.33
CA SER A 926 46.16 -19.56 -12.61
C SER A 926 47.24 -20.62 -12.82
N SER A 927 47.71 -21.26 -11.75
CA SER A 927 48.69 -22.33 -11.83
C SER A 927 48.03 -23.69 -12.07
N THR A 928 48.23 -24.23 -13.27
CA THR A 928 47.67 -25.54 -13.66
C THR A 928 48.21 -26.72 -12.84
N SER A 929 49.32 -26.53 -12.12
CA SER A 929 49.93 -27.51 -11.21
C SER A 929 49.56 -27.30 -9.74
N GLY A 930 48.83 -26.21 -9.41
CA GLY A 930 48.51 -25.85 -8.04
C GLY A 930 47.51 -26.81 -7.36
N PRO A 931 47.59 -26.99 -6.02
CA PRO A 931 46.61 -27.79 -5.28
C PRO A 931 45.17 -27.27 -5.43
N ALA A 932 45.00 -25.95 -5.42
CA ALA A 932 43.69 -25.30 -5.59
C ALA A 932 43.09 -25.57 -6.98
N PHE A 933 43.91 -25.46 -8.03
CA PHE A 933 43.49 -25.79 -9.40
C PHE A 933 43.10 -27.28 -9.51
N THR A 934 43.95 -28.16 -8.98
CA THR A 934 43.73 -29.61 -9.03
C THR A 934 42.43 -30.02 -8.33
N ALA A 935 42.11 -29.40 -7.18
CA ALA A 935 40.89 -29.67 -6.43
C ALA A 935 39.61 -29.21 -7.17
N GLY A 936 39.66 -28.09 -7.89
CA GLY A 936 38.50 -27.53 -8.61
C GLY A 936 38.28 -28.11 -10.02
N ARG A 937 39.32 -28.69 -10.64
CA ARG A 937 39.40 -29.03 -12.09
C ARG A 937 38.23 -29.85 -12.63
N SER A 938 37.59 -30.70 -11.82
CA SER A 938 36.61 -31.67 -12.29
C SER A 938 35.15 -31.22 -12.25
N ILE A 939 34.83 -30.05 -11.66
CA ILE A 939 33.43 -29.64 -11.44
C ILE A 939 33.18 -28.20 -11.94
N TRP A 940 33.44 -27.17 -11.13
CA TRP A 940 33.09 -25.78 -11.45
C TRP A 940 34.20 -24.99 -12.13
N LEU A 941 35.46 -25.41 -11.92
CA LEU A 941 36.62 -24.63 -12.33
C LEU A 941 36.75 -24.45 -13.85
N PRO A 942 36.44 -25.43 -14.73
CA PRO A 942 36.51 -25.22 -16.17
C PRO A 942 35.57 -24.11 -16.66
N GLY A 943 34.32 -24.09 -16.19
CA GLY A 943 33.34 -23.06 -16.56
C GLY A 943 33.74 -21.69 -16.03
N TRP A 944 34.25 -21.63 -14.80
CA TRP A 944 34.82 -20.42 -14.21
C TRP A 944 36.03 -19.88 -14.99
N LEU A 945 37.00 -20.73 -15.33
CA LEU A 945 38.21 -20.33 -16.06
C LEU A 945 37.89 -19.83 -17.47
N ASN A 946 36.88 -20.42 -18.11
CA ASN A 946 36.37 -19.92 -19.39
C ASN A 946 35.80 -18.50 -19.22
N ALA A 947 34.93 -18.30 -18.23
CA ALA A 947 34.32 -16.99 -17.99
C ALA A 947 35.33 -15.91 -17.60
N VAL A 948 36.30 -16.19 -16.71
CA VAL A 948 37.25 -15.17 -16.19
C VAL A 948 38.33 -14.76 -17.19
N ASN A 949 38.62 -15.60 -18.19
CA ASN A 949 39.59 -15.30 -19.26
C ASN A 949 38.93 -14.78 -20.54
N GLU A 950 37.60 -14.71 -20.57
CA GLU A 950 36.83 -14.15 -21.68
C GLU A 950 36.76 -12.62 -21.55
N ASN A 951 37.28 -11.90 -22.54
CA ASN A 951 37.39 -10.43 -22.48
C ASN A 951 36.10 -9.68 -22.85
N THR A 952 35.04 -10.41 -23.21
CA THR A 952 33.75 -9.83 -23.64
C THR A 952 32.76 -9.63 -22.50
N ASN A 953 33.02 -10.18 -21.31
CA ASN A 953 32.15 -10.06 -20.14
C ASN A 953 32.75 -9.15 -19.05
N SER A 954 31.97 -8.89 -18.00
CA SER A 954 32.36 -8.03 -16.87
C SER A 954 33.00 -8.75 -15.67
N LEU A 955 33.27 -10.05 -15.78
CA LEU A 955 33.86 -10.84 -14.69
C LEU A 955 35.36 -10.56 -14.58
N PHE A 956 35.79 -9.93 -13.49
CA PHE A 956 37.19 -9.53 -13.27
C PHE A 956 37.82 -8.80 -14.45
N LEU A 957 37.23 -7.67 -14.84
CA LEU A 957 37.75 -6.78 -15.88
C LEU A 957 39.25 -6.50 -15.71
N THR A 958 39.95 -6.35 -16.83
CA THR A 958 41.37 -5.99 -16.80
C THR A 958 41.56 -4.63 -16.12
N ILE A 959 42.58 -4.51 -15.28
CA ILE A 959 42.86 -3.33 -14.46
C ILE A 959 44.29 -2.84 -14.66
N GLY A 960 44.46 -1.52 -14.68
CA GLY A 960 45.75 -0.85 -14.88
C GLY A 960 45.88 0.46 -14.06
N PRO A 961 46.75 1.39 -14.46
CA PRO A 961 47.08 2.60 -13.68
C PRO A 961 45.89 3.55 -13.45
N GLY A 962 45.00 3.67 -14.42
CA GLY A 962 43.77 4.46 -14.28
C GLY A 962 42.85 3.92 -13.19
N ASP A 963 42.70 2.60 -13.12
CA ASP A 963 41.97 1.92 -12.05
C ASP A 963 42.63 2.14 -10.69
N PHE A 964 43.97 2.08 -10.62
CA PHE A 964 44.69 2.30 -9.37
C PHE A 964 44.36 3.67 -8.76
N LEU A 965 44.45 4.74 -9.54
CA LEU A 965 44.22 6.10 -9.06
C LEU A 965 42.78 6.31 -8.58
N VAL A 966 41.80 5.81 -9.34
CA VAL A 966 40.40 6.00 -8.95
C VAL A 966 40.00 5.15 -7.74
N HIS A 967 40.57 3.96 -7.55
CA HIS A 967 40.35 3.20 -6.31
C HIS A 967 40.92 3.91 -5.08
N HIS A 968 42.05 4.62 -5.22
CA HIS A 968 42.58 5.46 -4.14
C HIS A 968 41.71 6.70 -3.88
N ALA A 969 41.09 7.26 -4.92
CA ALA A 969 40.10 8.33 -4.77
C ALA A 969 38.82 7.84 -4.06
N ILE A 970 38.34 6.63 -4.40
CA ILE A 970 37.22 5.99 -3.70
C ILE A 970 37.60 5.71 -2.24
N ALA A 971 38.81 5.21 -1.99
CA ALA A 971 39.31 5.00 -0.62
C ALA A 971 39.35 6.31 0.17
N LEU A 972 39.83 7.41 -0.43
CA LEU A 972 39.79 8.75 0.16
C LEU A 972 38.35 9.15 0.55
N GLY A 973 37.40 8.98 -0.38
CA GLY A 973 35.99 9.29 -0.16
C GLY A 973 35.39 8.49 1.00
N LEU A 974 35.62 7.17 1.03
CA LEU A 974 35.15 6.29 2.09
C LEU A 974 35.76 6.62 3.45
N HIS A 975 37.08 6.85 3.54
CA HIS A 975 37.75 7.19 4.80
C HIS A 975 37.29 8.56 5.31
N THR A 976 37.10 9.54 4.43
CA THR A 976 36.66 10.88 4.81
C THR A 976 35.20 10.89 5.24
N THR A 977 34.33 10.16 4.55
CA THR A 977 32.92 9.99 4.96
C THR A 977 32.85 9.29 6.31
N THR A 978 33.64 8.22 6.51
CA THR A 978 33.73 7.50 7.78
C THR A 978 34.27 8.38 8.90
N LEU A 979 35.31 9.19 8.64
CA LEU A 979 35.85 10.15 9.59
C LEU A 979 34.77 11.11 10.10
N ILE A 980 33.98 11.70 9.19
CA ILE A 980 32.95 12.67 9.56
C ILE A 980 31.87 11.99 10.41
N LEU A 981 31.38 10.82 9.98
CA LEU A 981 30.34 10.07 10.69
C LEU A 981 30.80 9.57 12.07
N VAL A 982 31.98 8.93 12.13
CA VAL A 982 32.56 8.41 13.38
C VAL A 982 32.85 9.54 14.34
N LYS A 983 33.46 10.64 13.88
CA LYS A 983 33.70 11.83 14.73
C LYS A 983 32.38 12.41 15.23
N GLY A 984 31.35 12.48 14.37
CA GLY A 984 30.00 12.91 14.75
C GLY A 984 29.40 12.08 15.88
N ALA A 985 29.52 10.75 15.81
CA ALA A 985 29.03 9.83 16.83
C ALA A 985 29.86 9.87 18.14
N LEU A 986 31.20 9.87 18.05
CA LEU A 986 32.07 9.85 19.24
C LEU A 986 32.11 11.18 20.00
N ASP A 987 31.89 12.31 19.32
CA ASP A 987 31.76 13.64 19.94
C ASP A 987 30.30 14.05 20.20
N ALA A 988 29.35 13.14 20.03
CA ALA A 988 27.92 13.41 20.18
C ALA A 988 27.55 13.79 21.62
N ARG A 989 28.15 13.12 22.62
CA ARG A 989 27.90 13.39 24.04
C ARG A 989 28.59 14.65 24.56
N GLY A 990 29.74 15.00 23.98
CA GLY A 990 30.55 16.13 24.43
C GLY A 990 31.91 16.17 23.74
N SER A 991 32.41 17.39 23.56
CA SER A 991 33.77 17.67 23.07
C SER A 991 34.46 18.69 23.98
N LYS A 992 35.75 18.96 23.77
CA LYS A 992 36.46 20.02 24.52
C LYS A 992 35.85 21.40 24.31
N LEU A 993 35.26 21.66 23.15
CA LEU A 993 34.64 22.96 22.82
C LEU A 993 33.26 23.11 23.50
N MET A 994 32.47 22.04 23.51
CA MET A 994 31.13 21.96 24.12
C MET A 994 31.00 20.64 24.90
N PRO A 995 31.36 20.63 26.20
CA PRO A 995 31.37 19.42 27.02
C PRO A 995 29.98 18.83 27.31
N ASP A 996 28.97 19.70 27.37
CA ASP A 996 27.57 19.46 27.73
C ASP A 996 26.66 19.15 26.52
N LYS A 997 27.24 18.72 25.40
CA LYS A 997 26.52 18.54 24.13
C LYS A 997 25.32 17.59 24.24
N LYS A 998 25.43 16.52 25.04
CA LYS A 998 24.33 15.55 25.27
C LYS A 998 23.03 16.22 25.74
N ASP A 999 23.11 17.32 26.47
CA ASP A 999 21.96 17.98 27.09
C ASP A 999 21.09 18.74 26.06
N PHE A 1000 21.62 18.97 24.85
CA PHE A 1000 20.94 19.67 23.75
C PHE A 1000 20.29 18.71 22.73
N GLY A 1001 20.58 17.41 22.83
CA GLY A 1001 20.06 16.39 21.92
C GLY A 1001 20.84 16.27 20.60
N TYR A 1002 20.26 15.52 19.65
CA TYR A 1002 20.92 15.18 18.38
C TYR A 1002 21.00 16.35 17.39
N SER A 1003 19.93 17.14 17.29
CA SER A 1003 19.76 18.19 16.29
C SER A 1003 19.53 19.54 16.95
N PHE A 1004 20.52 20.43 16.83
CA PHE A 1004 20.46 21.81 17.32
C PHE A 1004 21.41 22.69 16.48
N PRO A 1005 21.17 24.02 16.38
CA PRO A 1005 21.85 24.85 15.38
C PRO A 1005 23.31 25.19 15.71
N CYS A 1006 23.59 25.61 16.94
CA CYS A 1006 24.89 25.97 17.52
C CYS A 1006 24.74 26.30 19.03
N ASP A 1007 25.86 26.49 19.73
CA ASP A 1007 25.96 27.07 21.08
C ASP A 1007 26.42 28.56 21.01
N GLY A 1008 25.90 29.29 20.03
CA GLY A 1008 26.19 30.70 19.81
C GLY A 1008 27.58 31.04 19.25
N PRO A 1009 27.88 32.33 19.04
CA PRO A 1009 29.13 32.80 18.44
C PRO A 1009 30.32 32.85 19.42
N GLY A 1010 30.10 32.55 20.70
CA GLY A 1010 31.16 32.52 21.71
C GLY A 1010 32.21 31.43 21.44
N ARG A 1011 33.32 31.45 22.21
CA ARG A 1011 34.39 30.43 22.16
C ARG A 1011 35.04 30.24 20.77
N GLY A 1012 34.98 31.27 19.91
CA GLY A 1012 35.49 31.23 18.54
C GLY A 1012 34.46 30.82 17.49
N GLY A 1013 33.21 30.54 17.89
CA GLY A 1013 32.12 30.13 17.02
C GLY A 1013 31.85 28.62 17.09
N THR A 1014 30.59 28.24 17.29
CA THR A 1014 30.16 26.82 17.43
C THR A 1014 29.20 26.39 16.33
N CYS A 1015 29.34 26.96 15.13
CA CYS A 1015 28.56 26.56 13.96
C CYS A 1015 28.82 25.08 13.62
N ASP A 1016 27.76 24.37 13.20
CA ASP A 1016 27.82 22.98 12.72
C ASP A 1016 28.44 21.99 13.75
N ILE A 1017 28.15 22.19 15.04
CA ILE A 1017 28.76 21.42 16.14
C ILE A 1017 27.95 20.18 16.55
N SER A 1018 26.66 20.11 16.18
CA SER A 1018 25.78 19.01 16.58
C SER A 1018 26.13 17.69 15.87
N ALA A 1019 25.65 16.57 16.40
CA ALA A 1019 25.86 15.27 15.74
C ALA A 1019 25.06 15.17 14.43
N TRP A 1020 23.89 15.82 14.35
CA TRP A 1020 23.12 15.96 13.11
C TRP A 1020 23.89 16.74 12.04
N ASP A 1021 24.64 17.78 12.42
CA ASP A 1021 25.45 18.54 11.46
C ASP A 1021 26.59 17.69 10.85
N ALA A 1022 27.13 16.74 11.62
CA ALA A 1022 28.10 15.78 11.09
C ALA A 1022 27.45 14.82 10.08
N PHE A 1023 26.21 14.35 10.33
CA PHE A 1023 25.44 13.61 9.33
C PHE A 1023 25.21 14.44 8.05
N TYR A 1024 24.77 15.69 8.20
CA TYR A 1024 24.58 16.62 7.09
C TYR A 1024 25.85 16.80 6.24
N LEU A 1025 27.01 16.99 6.87
CA LEU A 1025 28.31 17.09 6.17
C LEU A 1025 28.72 15.77 5.51
N ALA A 1026 28.46 14.64 6.16
CA ALA A 1026 28.79 13.32 5.64
C ALA A 1026 27.99 12.97 4.38
N VAL A 1027 26.75 13.44 4.25
CA VAL A 1027 25.95 13.18 3.04
C VAL A 1027 26.59 13.80 1.79
N PHE A 1028 27.20 15.00 1.87
CA PHE A 1028 27.94 15.56 0.73
C PHE A 1028 29.11 14.68 0.31
N TRP A 1029 29.88 14.19 1.28
CA TRP A 1029 31.01 13.29 1.02
C TRP A 1029 30.56 11.92 0.52
N MET A 1030 29.44 11.40 1.02
CA MET A 1030 28.82 10.17 0.53
C MET A 1030 28.42 10.34 -0.94
N LEU A 1031 27.68 11.39 -1.29
CA LEU A 1031 27.26 11.66 -2.67
C LEU A 1031 28.47 11.80 -3.61
N ASN A 1032 29.51 12.50 -3.16
CA ASN A 1032 30.75 12.64 -3.93
C ASN A 1032 31.49 11.29 -4.10
N THR A 1033 31.57 10.48 -3.04
CA THR A 1033 32.21 9.16 -3.08
C THR A 1033 31.48 8.20 -4.00
N ILE A 1034 30.15 8.11 -3.89
CA ILE A 1034 29.32 7.28 -4.78
C ILE A 1034 29.32 7.84 -6.21
N GLY A 1035 29.39 9.16 -6.38
CA GLY A 1035 29.63 9.80 -7.68
C GLY A 1035 30.92 9.30 -8.33
N TRP A 1036 32.04 9.26 -7.60
CA TRP A 1036 33.30 8.73 -8.11
C TRP A 1036 33.22 7.23 -8.44
N VAL A 1037 32.59 6.42 -7.57
CA VAL A 1037 32.37 4.99 -7.80
C VAL A 1037 31.55 4.74 -9.07
N THR A 1038 30.47 5.50 -9.28
CA THR A 1038 29.56 5.32 -10.41
C THR A 1038 30.14 5.90 -11.70
N PHE A 1039 30.86 7.01 -11.65
CA PHE A 1039 31.60 7.56 -12.80
C PHE A 1039 32.67 6.59 -13.30
N TYR A 1040 33.45 6.03 -12.38
CA TYR A 1040 34.43 4.99 -12.70
C TYR A 1040 33.78 3.77 -13.35
N TRP A 1041 32.77 3.21 -12.70
CA TRP A 1041 32.09 2.02 -13.20
C TRP A 1041 31.50 2.27 -14.59
N HIS A 1042 30.82 3.40 -14.78
CA HIS A 1042 30.14 3.73 -16.02
C HIS A 1042 31.13 3.97 -17.17
N TRP A 1043 32.19 4.75 -16.95
CA TRP A 1043 33.18 5.00 -18.01
C TRP A 1043 33.93 3.73 -18.42
N LYS A 1044 34.30 2.89 -17.44
CA LYS A 1044 34.96 1.61 -17.71
C LYS A 1044 34.08 0.66 -18.51
N HIS A 1045 32.77 0.63 -18.23
CA HIS A 1045 31.85 -0.22 -18.98
C HIS A 1045 31.50 0.34 -20.36
N ILE A 1046 31.33 1.66 -20.52
CA ILE A 1046 31.09 2.26 -21.84
C ILE A 1046 32.23 1.94 -22.80
N THR A 1047 33.48 2.10 -22.36
CA THR A 1047 34.66 1.84 -23.21
C THR A 1047 34.80 0.36 -23.56
N LEU A 1048 34.39 -0.55 -22.65
CA LEU A 1048 34.27 -1.97 -22.93
C LEU A 1048 33.20 -2.26 -23.99
N TRP A 1049 31.99 -1.72 -23.82
CA TRP A 1049 30.85 -1.94 -24.73
C TRP A 1049 31.07 -1.33 -26.11
N GLN A 1050 31.84 -0.25 -26.20
CA GLN A 1050 32.29 0.35 -27.47
C GLN A 1050 33.44 -0.43 -28.13
N GLY A 1051 34.07 -1.38 -27.44
CA GLY A 1051 35.26 -2.10 -27.91
C GLY A 1051 36.54 -1.24 -27.93
N ASN A 1052 36.57 -0.12 -27.19
CA ASN A 1052 37.68 0.84 -27.16
C ASN A 1052 38.21 1.04 -25.72
N VAL A 1053 38.63 -0.04 -25.08
CA VAL A 1053 39.14 -0.03 -23.69
C VAL A 1053 40.41 0.82 -23.53
N SER A 1054 41.19 1.00 -24.60
CA SER A 1054 42.38 1.87 -24.57
C SER A 1054 42.04 3.32 -24.22
N GLN A 1055 40.87 3.82 -24.59
CA GLN A 1055 40.44 5.17 -24.22
C GLN A 1055 40.42 5.34 -22.70
N PHE A 1056 39.85 4.39 -21.95
CA PHE A 1056 39.85 4.46 -20.49
C PHE A 1056 41.28 4.31 -19.94
N ASN A 1057 42.03 3.32 -20.41
CA ASN A 1057 43.35 3.02 -19.88
C ASN A 1057 44.34 4.19 -20.03
N GLU A 1058 44.26 4.93 -21.13
CA GLU A 1058 45.13 6.09 -21.40
C GLU A 1058 44.60 7.37 -20.77
N SER A 1059 43.30 7.68 -20.92
CA SER A 1059 42.74 8.98 -20.50
C SER A 1059 42.36 9.06 -19.03
N SER A 1060 42.12 7.96 -18.33
CA SER A 1060 41.63 8.00 -16.94
C SER A 1060 42.71 8.33 -15.89
N THR A 1061 43.98 8.43 -16.31
CA THR A 1061 45.14 8.68 -15.43
C THR A 1061 45.31 10.16 -15.06
N TYR A 1062 44.56 11.06 -15.69
CA TYR A 1062 44.59 12.52 -15.51
C TYR A 1062 43.16 13.10 -15.57
N LEU A 1063 42.86 14.19 -14.84
CA LEU A 1063 41.48 14.69 -14.67
C LEU A 1063 40.90 15.30 -15.95
N MET A 1064 41.72 15.88 -16.83
CA MET A 1064 41.23 16.39 -18.11
C MET A 1064 40.61 15.28 -18.97
N GLY A 1065 41.04 14.02 -18.82
CA GLY A 1065 40.46 12.89 -19.53
C GLY A 1065 39.05 12.58 -19.02
N TRP A 1066 38.85 12.58 -17.69
CA TRP A 1066 37.52 12.46 -17.09
C TRP A 1066 36.57 13.59 -17.52
N LEU A 1067 37.08 14.81 -17.67
CA LEU A 1067 36.26 15.94 -18.12
C LEU A 1067 35.91 15.83 -19.62
N ARG A 1068 36.90 15.62 -20.48
CA ARG A 1068 36.76 15.67 -21.94
C ARG A 1068 36.16 14.38 -22.51
N ASP A 1069 36.74 13.24 -22.18
CA ASP A 1069 36.45 11.96 -22.84
C ASP A 1069 35.31 11.21 -22.16
N TYR A 1070 34.98 11.55 -20.91
CA TYR A 1070 33.83 11.00 -20.22
C TYR A 1070 32.66 12.00 -20.15
N LEU A 1071 32.77 13.08 -19.37
CA LEU A 1071 31.64 13.98 -19.14
C LEU A 1071 31.20 14.71 -20.43
N TRP A 1072 32.14 15.36 -21.11
CA TRP A 1072 31.80 16.14 -22.30
C TRP A 1072 31.38 15.26 -23.47
N LEU A 1073 32.18 14.25 -23.84
CA LEU A 1073 31.92 13.36 -24.97
C LEU A 1073 30.55 12.65 -24.85
N ASN A 1074 30.26 12.04 -23.70
CA ASN A 1074 29.03 11.26 -23.51
C ASN A 1074 27.79 12.13 -23.25
N SER A 1075 27.96 13.43 -22.94
CA SER A 1075 26.83 14.36 -22.83
C SER A 1075 26.27 14.79 -24.20
N SER A 1076 26.98 14.53 -25.29
CA SER A 1076 26.65 15.08 -26.62
C SER A 1076 25.28 14.64 -27.15
N GLN A 1077 24.89 13.36 -27.02
CA GLN A 1077 23.56 12.90 -27.42
C GLN A 1077 22.47 13.42 -26.46
N LEU A 1078 22.77 13.48 -25.16
CA LEU A 1078 21.85 13.95 -24.12
C LEU A 1078 21.45 15.41 -24.38
N ILE A 1079 22.41 16.31 -24.56
CA ILE A 1079 22.12 17.74 -24.78
C ILE A 1079 21.43 18.01 -26.14
N ASN A 1080 21.60 17.10 -27.10
CA ASN A 1080 20.91 17.13 -28.40
C ASN A 1080 19.57 16.38 -28.39
N GLY A 1081 19.06 15.97 -27.21
CA GLY A 1081 17.73 15.39 -27.07
C GLY A 1081 16.63 16.31 -27.62
N TYR A 1082 16.83 17.62 -27.50
CA TYR A 1082 16.11 18.64 -28.25
C TYR A 1082 17.09 19.72 -28.73
N ASN A 1083 16.89 20.23 -29.93
CA ASN A 1083 17.69 21.31 -30.52
C ASN A 1083 16.81 22.19 -31.43
N PRO A 1084 17.32 23.30 -32.00
CA PRO A 1084 16.52 24.18 -32.85
C PRO A 1084 15.94 23.51 -34.11
N PHE A 1085 16.43 22.33 -34.50
CA PHE A 1085 16.01 21.59 -35.69
C PHE A 1085 14.97 20.50 -35.40
N GLY A 1086 14.78 20.11 -34.14
CA GLY A 1086 13.83 19.07 -33.74
C GLY A 1086 14.08 18.48 -32.35
N MET A 1087 13.30 17.46 -32.00
CA MET A 1087 13.45 16.71 -30.75
C MET A 1087 13.40 15.19 -31.02
N ASN A 1088 14.05 14.41 -30.16
CA ASN A 1088 14.04 12.95 -30.19
C ASN A 1088 13.56 12.37 -28.84
N SER A 1089 13.58 11.04 -28.70
CA SER A 1089 13.16 10.34 -27.48
C SER A 1089 13.99 10.68 -26.23
N LEU A 1090 15.18 11.26 -26.37
CA LEU A 1090 16.03 11.72 -25.27
C LEU A 1090 15.67 13.11 -24.76
N SER A 1091 14.70 13.80 -25.37
CA SER A 1091 14.28 15.16 -24.97
C SER A 1091 13.86 15.26 -23.50
N VAL A 1092 13.19 14.22 -22.95
CA VAL A 1092 12.81 14.18 -21.54
C VAL A 1092 14.05 14.13 -20.62
N TRP A 1093 15.06 13.34 -20.98
CA TRP A 1093 16.31 13.23 -20.23
C TRP A 1093 17.13 14.52 -20.31
N ALA A 1094 17.14 15.18 -21.47
CA ALA A 1094 17.78 16.49 -21.64
C ALA A 1094 17.14 17.55 -20.73
N TRP A 1095 15.81 17.55 -20.62
CA TRP A 1095 15.08 18.44 -19.73
C TRP A 1095 15.33 18.11 -18.25
N MET A 1096 15.27 16.82 -17.89
CA MET A 1096 15.59 16.35 -16.55
C MET A 1096 17.03 16.70 -16.14
N PHE A 1097 17.98 16.64 -17.06
CA PHE A 1097 19.37 17.02 -16.81
C PHE A 1097 19.49 18.50 -16.42
N LEU A 1098 18.83 19.40 -17.16
CA LEU A 1098 18.80 20.84 -16.81
C LEU A 1098 17.99 21.13 -15.55
N PHE A 1099 16.87 20.43 -15.36
CA PHE A 1099 16.07 20.53 -14.14
C PHE A 1099 16.88 20.10 -12.92
N GLY A 1100 17.66 19.02 -13.04
CA GLY A 1100 18.64 18.61 -12.04
C GLY A 1100 19.61 19.75 -11.72
N HIS A 1101 20.28 20.34 -12.72
CA HIS A 1101 21.17 21.48 -12.48
C HIS A 1101 20.48 22.66 -11.75
N LEU A 1102 19.22 22.95 -12.10
CA LEU A 1102 18.43 23.98 -11.45
C LEU A 1102 18.15 23.66 -9.97
N VAL A 1103 17.72 22.42 -9.66
CA VAL A 1103 17.44 21.99 -8.29
C VAL A 1103 18.71 22.00 -7.44
N TRP A 1104 19.83 21.53 -8.00
CA TRP A 1104 21.13 21.49 -7.32
C TRP A 1104 21.60 22.92 -7.00
N ALA A 1105 21.55 23.82 -7.98
CA ALA A 1105 21.89 25.23 -7.81
C ALA A 1105 20.95 25.94 -6.81
N THR A 1106 19.67 25.55 -6.78
CA THR A 1106 18.70 26.05 -5.79
C THR A 1106 19.09 25.63 -4.37
N GLY A 1107 19.68 24.43 -4.20
CA GLY A 1107 20.26 24.00 -2.93
C GLY A 1107 21.30 24.99 -2.39
N PHE A 1108 22.19 25.51 -3.23
CA PHE A 1108 23.21 26.50 -2.82
C PHE A 1108 22.64 27.78 -2.22
N MET A 1109 21.44 28.19 -2.63
CA MET A 1109 20.76 29.34 -2.02
C MET A 1109 20.62 29.13 -0.50
N PHE A 1110 20.19 27.94 -0.07
CA PHE A 1110 19.99 27.61 1.34
C PHE A 1110 21.30 27.27 2.07
N LEU A 1111 22.29 26.72 1.37
CA LEU A 1111 23.57 26.30 1.97
C LEU A 1111 24.54 27.48 2.20
N ILE A 1112 24.54 28.46 1.28
CA ILE A 1112 25.43 29.63 1.36
C ILE A 1112 24.79 30.75 2.18
N SER A 1113 23.53 31.11 1.90
CA SER A 1113 22.88 32.24 2.55
C SER A 1113 22.11 31.80 3.80
N TRP A 1114 22.41 32.43 4.93
CA TRP A 1114 21.91 31.97 6.23
C TRP A 1114 20.69 32.77 6.70
N ARG A 1115 19.98 32.19 7.68
CA ARG A 1115 18.66 32.63 8.18
C ARG A 1115 18.51 34.14 8.39
N GLY A 1116 19.53 34.81 8.94
CA GLY A 1116 19.45 36.23 9.31
C GLY A 1116 19.06 37.14 8.13
N TYR A 1117 19.70 36.96 6.98
CA TYR A 1117 19.42 37.72 5.76
C TYR A 1117 17.95 37.57 5.31
N TRP A 1118 17.46 36.33 5.28
CA TRP A 1118 16.09 36.04 4.87
C TRP A 1118 15.06 36.55 5.86
N GLN A 1119 15.38 36.54 7.16
CA GLN A 1119 14.49 37.06 8.19
C GLN A 1119 14.28 38.57 8.03
N GLU A 1120 15.35 39.35 7.81
CA GLU A 1120 15.25 40.79 7.55
C GLU A 1120 14.46 41.08 6.27
N LEU A 1121 14.70 40.32 5.20
CA LEU A 1121 13.94 40.46 3.96
C LEU A 1121 12.44 40.17 4.17
N ILE A 1122 12.10 39.09 4.87
CA ILE A 1122 10.70 38.75 5.18
C ILE A 1122 10.03 39.83 6.02
N GLU A 1123 10.75 40.48 6.94
CA GLU A 1123 10.21 41.59 7.73
C GLU A 1123 9.86 42.80 6.85
N THR A 1124 10.68 43.12 5.84
CA THR A 1124 10.34 44.18 4.87
C THR A 1124 9.11 43.82 4.02
N LEU A 1125 8.96 42.56 3.63
CA LEU A 1125 7.79 42.07 2.89
C LEU A 1125 6.52 42.08 3.75
N ALA A 1126 6.62 41.68 5.01
CA ALA A 1126 5.52 41.76 5.97
C ALA A 1126 5.07 43.21 6.18
N TRP A 1127 6.02 44.14 6.34
CA TRP A 1127 5.72 45.57 6.40
C TRP A 1127 5.01 46.06 5.13
N ALA A 1128 5.50 45.68 3.95
CA ALA A 1128 4.90 46.07 2.67
C ALA A 1128 3.47 45.51 2.51
N HIS A 1129 3.23 44.26 2.91
CA HIS A 1129 1.92 43.62 2.88
C HIS A 1129 0.89 44.36 3.75
N GLU A 1130 1.28 44.75 4.97
CA GLU A 1130 0.41 45.51 5.87
C GLU A 1130 0.12 46.94 5.39
N ARG A 1131 1.06 47.55 4.68
CA ARG A 1131 0.96 48.93 4.17
C ARG A 1131 0.27 49.04 2.81
N THR A 1132 0.20 47.95 2.04
CA THR A 1132 -0.41 47.94 0.71
C THR A 1132 -1.95 47.91 0.80
N PRO A 1133 -2.67 48.94 0.29
CA PRO A 1133 -4.12 48.95 0.28
C PRO A 1133 -4.70 47.76 -0.50
N LEU A 1134 -5.86 47.24 -0.08
CA LEU A 1134 -6.51 46.02 -0.59
C LEU A 1134 -5.82 44.72 -0.16
N ALA A 1135 -4.48 44.64 -0.15
CA ALA A 1135 -3.75 43.47 0.35
C ALA A 1135 -3.87 43.33 1.88
N ASN A 1136 -3.85 44.44 2.61
CA ASN A 1136 -3.99 44.48 4.06
C ASN A 1136 -5.35 43.97 4.62
N LEU A 1137 -6.34 43.74 3.74
CA LEU A 1137 -7.60 43.08 4.07
C LEU A 1137 -7.43 41.57 4.25
N ILE A 1138 -6.40 40.99 3.65
CA ILE A 1138 -6.02 39.57 3.76
C ILE A 1138 -4.87 39.49 4.76
N ARG A 1139 -5.09 38.88 5.92
CA ARG A 1139 -4.05 38.65 6.93
C ARG A 1139 -3.60 37.20 6.92
N TRP A 1140 -2.31 36.97 7.17
CA TRP A 1140 -1.79 35.63 7.42
C TRP A 1140 -2.39 35.06 8.72
N ARG A 1141 -2.57 33.74 8.75
CA ARG A 1141 -2.95 33.02 9.97
C ARG A 1141 -1.75 32.88 10.90
N ASP A 1142 -0.62 32.45 10.33
CA ASP A 1142 0.65 32.23 11.00
C ASP A 1142 1.67 33.26 10.50
N LYS A 1143 2.43 33.89 11.40
CA LYS A 1143 3.42 34.92 11.04
C LYS A 1143 4.51 34.31 10.13
N PRO A 1144 4.80 34.90 8.97
CA PRO A 1144 5.87 34.43 8.10
C PRO A 1144 7.22 34.68 8.78
N VAL A 1145 8.06 33.64 8.82
CA VAL A 1145 9.42 33.70 9.35
C VAL A 1145 10.33 32.88 8.44
N ALA A 1146 11.62 33.21 8.43
CA ALA A 1146 12.62 32.40 7.72
C ALA A 1146 12.74 31.01 8.36
N LEU A 1147 13.10 30.01 7.56
CA LEU A 1147 13.40 28.65 8.02
C LEU A 1147 14.41 28.68 9.18
N SER A 1148 14.30 27.72 10.09
CA SER A 1148 15.32 27.54 11.13
C SER A 1148 16.68 27.17 10.50
N ILE A 1149 17.77 27.33 11.24
CA ILE A 1149 19.12 27.05 10.72
C ILE A 1149 19.24 25.56 10.31
N VAL A 1150 18.76 24.65 11.17
CA VAL A 1150 18.74 23.20 10.88
C VAL A 1150 17.81 22.89 9.71
N GLN A 1151 16.62 23.51 9.64
CA GLN A 1151 15.71 23.32 8.51
C GLN A 1151 16.33 23.79 7.19
N ALA A 1152 17.02 24.93 7.17
CA ALA A 1152 17.68 25.44 5.98
C ALA A 1152 18.80 24.50 5.51
N ARG A 1153 19.58 23.94 6.44
CA ARG A 1153 20.58 22.90 6.14
C ARG A 1153 19.93 21.66 5.53
N LEU A 1154 18.83 21.16 6.14
CA LEU A 1154 18.12 19.98 5.64
C LEU A 1154 17.51 20.21 4.26
N VAL A 1155 16.83 21.34 4.05
CA VAL A 1155 16.22 21.71 2.77
C VAL A 1155 17.28 21.92 1.70
N GLY A 1156 18.39 22.60 2.04
CA GLY A 1156 19.53 22.76 1.15
C GLY A 1156 20.16 21.42 0.77
N LEU A 1157 20.34 20.53 1.74
CA LEU A 1157 20.87 19.18 1.51
C LEU A 1157 19.92 18.34 0.65
N ALA A 1158 18.61 18.41 0.88
CA ALA A 1158 17.60 17.71 0.09
C ALA A 1158 17.68 18.15 -1.39
N HIS A 1159 17.69 19.45 -1.67
CA HIS A 1159 17.84 19.97 -3.04
C HIS A 1159 19.19 19.60 -3.65
N PHE A 1160 20.26 19.59 -2.86
CA PHE A 1160 21.58 19.14 -3.33
C PHE A 1160 21.59 17.64 -3.69
N SER A 1161 20.85 16.83 -2.93
CA SER A 1161 20.80 15.37 -3.06
C SER A 1161 19.83 14.90 -4.15
N ASP A 1162 18.71 15.61 -4.35
CA ASP A 1162 17.65 15.28 -5.31
C ASP A 1162 18.19 15.11 -6.73
N VAL A 1163 19.27 15.82 -7.06
CA VAL A 1163 19.88 15.82 -8.40
C VAL A 1163 20.68 14.56 -8.69
N ASN A 1164 21.07 13.83 -7.65
CA ASN A 1164 21.69 12.51 -7.77
C ASN A 1164 20.66 11.37 -7.75
N HIS A 1165 19.36 11.65 -7.56
CA HIS A 1165 18.31 10.63 -7.41
C HIS A 1165 17.15 10.71 -8.42
N TYR A 1166 17.12 11.70 -9.32
CA TYR A 1166 16.09 11.77 -10.37
C TYR A 1166 16.38 10.81 -11.54
N GLY A 1167 16.20 9.52 -11.27
CA GLY A 1167 16.02 8.45 -12.26
C GLY A 1167 14.86 7.58 -11.83
N LYS A 1168 13.67 7.84 -12.39
CA LYS A 1168 12.35 7.25 -12.12
C LYS A 1168 11.61 7.77 -10.88
N GLU A 1169 10.69 8.71 -11.12
CA GLU A 1169 9.25 8.54 -10.86
C GLU A 1169 8.55 9.89 -11.10
N LYS A 1170 8.17 10.09 -12.36
CA LYS A 1170 7.03 10.95 -12.70
C LYS A 1170 6.49 10.53 -14.05
N PHE A 1171 5.83 9.37 -14.08
CA PHE A 1171 4.78 9.17 -15.08
C PHE A 1171 3.58 9.96 -14.58
N ASP A 1172 3.50 11.23 -15.00
CA ASP A 1172 2.26 11.98 -14.92
C ASP A 1172 1.25 11.26 -15.82
N SER A 1173 0.37 10.48 -15.19
CA SER A 1173 -0.91 10.06 -15.74
C SER A 1173 -1.82 11.30 -15.89
N GLU A 1174 -1.51 12.16 -16.85
CA GLU A 1174 -2.45 13.15 -17.41
C GLU A 1174 -2.32 13.24 -18.95
N GLY A 1175 -1.66 12.26 -19.60
CA GLY A 1175 -1.42 12.29 -21.05
C GLY A 1175 -2.06 11.19 -21.91
N GLU A 1176 -2.56 10.08 -21.35
CA GLU A 1176 -2.87 8.89 -22.16
C GLU A 1176 -4.32 8.40 -22.14
N GLU A 1177 -5.24 9.07 -21.43
CA GLU A 1177 -6.68 8.76 -21.52
C GLU A 1177 -7.39 9.51 -22.67
N GLU A 1178 -6.75 10.49 -23.32
CA GLU A 1178 -7.28 11.16 -24.51
C GLU A 1178 -6.87 10.50 -25.85
N ALA A 1179 -6.04 9.45 -25.83
CA ALA A 1179 -5.50 8.82 -27.06
C ALA A 1179 -6.18 7.49 -27.46
N LYS A 1180 -7.16 6.98 -26.70
CA LYS A 1180 -7.85 5.70 -27.00
C LYS A 1180 -9.34 5.80 -27.32
N ILE A 1181 -9.86 7.00 -27.59
CA ILE A 1181 -11.14 7.21 -28.27
C ILE A 1181 -10.87 8.03 -29.53
N GLY A 1182 -10.05 7.47 -30.42
CA GLY A 1182 -9.55 8.18 -31.60
C GLY A 1182 -9.30 7.28 -32.82
N THR A 1183 -9.82 6.06 -32.82
CA THR A 1183 -9.71 5.13 -33.94
C THR A 1183 -11.05 4.46 -34.20
N GLU A 1184 -12.03 5.28 -34.55
CA GLU A 1184 -13.02 4.96 -35.58
C GLU A 1184 -13.46 6.31 -36.16
N ILE A 1185 -13.11 6.55 -37.44
CA ILE A 1185 -13.25 7.79 -38.22
C ILE A 1185 -12.10 8.83 -38.03
N SER A 1186 -10.87 8.47 -38.43
CA SER A 1186 -9.79 9.45 -38.64
C SER A 1186 -9.77 9.95 -40.09
N PHE A 1187 -10.38 11.11 -40.35
CA PHE A 1187 -10.33 11.79 -41.65
C PHE A 1187 -9.05 12.65 -41.71
N ASP A 1188 -8.03 12.21 -42.45
CA ASP A 1188 -6.72 12.87 -42.44
C ASP A 1188 -6.69 14.14 -43.32
N SER A 1189 -6.95 15.28 -42.69
CA SER A 1189 -6.97 16.60 -43.34
C SER A 1189 -5.61 17.06 -43.90
N SER A 1190 -4.52 16.37 -43.57
CA SER A 1190 -3.17 16.69 -44.04
C SER A 1190 -2.94 16.28 -45.50
N ILE A 1191 -3.56 15.19 -45.94
CA ILE A 1191 -3.47 14.65 -47.31
C ILE A 1191 -4.21 15.56 -48.29
N LEU A 1192 -5.44 15.96 -47.97
CA LEU A 1192 -6.27 16.84 -48.81
C LEU A 1192 -5.65 18.24 -48.99
N LYS A 1193 -4.96 18.77 -47.96
CA LYS A 1193 -4.24 20.05 -48.08
C LYS A 1193 -3.03 19.97 -49.02
N LYS A 1194 -2.34 18.83 -49.07
CA LYS A 1194 -1.27 18.57 -50.04
C LYS A 1194 -1.82 18.50 -51.47
N GLU A 1195 -3.02 17.96 -51.67
CA GLU A 1195 -3.65 17.91 -53.00
C GLU A 1195 -4.09 19.28 -53.53
N ILE A 1196 -4.56 20.20 -52.67
CA ILE A 1196 -4.93 21.58 -53.08
C ILE A 1196 -3.76 22.31 -53.76
N SER A 1197 -2.52 22.03 -53.34
CA SER A 1197 -1.32 22.65 -53.92
C SER A 1197 -0.96 22.11 -55.32
N LYS A 1198 -1.47 20.93 -55.69
CA LYS A 1198 -1.13 20.24 -56.94
C LYS A 1198 -2.15 20.44 -58.06
N VAL A 1199 -3.36 20.94 -57.74
CA VAL A 1199 -4.45 21.09 -58.71
C VAL A 1199 -4.43 22.50 -59.32
N PRO A 1200 -4.47 22.64 -60.67
CA PRO A 1200 -4.38 23.94 -61.33
C PRO A 1200 -5.74 24.63 -61.53
N SER A 1201 -6.85 23.87 -61.61
CA SER A 1201 -8.18 24.42 -61.87
C SER A 1201 -8.84 24.97 -60.60
N LEU A 1202 -9.60 26.07 -60.74
CA LEU A 1202 -10.29 26.68 -59.60
C LEU A 1202 -11.49 25.84 -59.15
N SER A 1203 -12.24 25.21 -60.06
CA SER A 1203 -13.41 24.39 -59.69
C SER A 1203 -13.02 23.22 -58.79
N ASP A 1204 -11.92 22.55 -59.12
CA ASP A 1204 -11.51 21.33 -58.43
C ASP A 1204 -10.90 21.67 -57.06
N LYS A 1205 -10.24 22.84 -56.94
CA LYS A 1205 -9.86 23.38 -55.62
C LYS A 1205 -11.08 23.62 -54.75
N TRP A 1206 -12.15 24.20 -55.30
CA TRP A 1206 -13.38 24.45 -54.54
C TRP A 1206 -14.07 23.16 -54.09
N GLU A 1207 -14.00 22.10 -54.90
CA GLU A 1207 -14.52 20.79 -54.52
C GLU A 1207 -13.73 20.15 -53.37
N ILE A 1208 -12.39 20.27 -53.39
CA ILE A 1208 -11.52 19.82 -52.29
C ILE A 1208 -11.73 20.69 -51.04
N TYR A 1209 -11.93 22.01 -51.18
CA TYR A 1209 -12.30 22.88 -50.06
C TYR A 1209 -13.67 22.50 -49.48
N GLY A 1210 -14.63 22.10 -50.31
CA GLY A 1210 -15.93 21.57 -49.87
C GLY A 1210 -15.77 20.30 -49.04
N LYS A 1211 -14.88 19.38 -49.44
CA LYS A 1211 -14.54 18.17 -48.68
C LYS A 1211 -13.78 18.47 -47.38
N LEU A 1212 -13.02 19.57 -47.32
CA LEU A 1212 -12.36 20.03 -46.09
C LEU A 1212 -13.36 20.65 -45.09
N GLN A 1213 -14.47 21.18 -45.59
CA GLN A 1213 -15.51 21.86 -44.80
C GLN A 1213 -16.68 20.95 -44.41
N SER A 1214 -16.77 19.75 -44.96
CA SER A 1214 -17.86 18.80 -44.72
C SER A 1214 -17.90 18.12 -43.34
N PRO A 1215 -16.81 18.04 -42.52
CA PRO A 1215 -16.92 17.48 -41.18
C PRO A 1215 -17.73 18.38 -40.20
N PRO A 1216 -18.46 17.80 -39.22
CA PRO A 1216 -19.20 18.57 -38.23
C PRO A 1216 -18.27 19.42 -37.34
N ARG A 1217 -18.72 20.65 -37.00
CA ARG A 1217 -17.94 21.73 -36.35
C ARG A 1217 -17.38 21.44 -34.93
N ASN A 1218 -17.51 20.21 -34.41
CA ASN A 1218 -17.15 19.81 -33.06
C ASN A 1218 -15.89 18.91 -32.97
N SER A 1219 -15.11 18.79 -34.04
CA SER A 1219 -13.98 17.85 -34.14
C SER A 1219 -12.63 18.33 -33.55
N ALA A 1220 -12.59 19.39 -32.75
CA ALA A 1220 -11.34 19.93 -32.16
C ALA A 1220 -11.45 20.11 -30.62
N PRO A 1221 -10.67 19.35 -29.81
CA PRO A 1221 -10.82 19.30 -28.34
C PRO A 1221 -10.65 20.66 -27.63
N THR A 1222 -9.69 21.48 -28.07
CA THR A 1222 -9.39 22.80 -27.49
C THR A 1222 -10.51 23.84 -27.65
N ARG A 1223 -11.52 23.60 -28.50
CA ARG A 1223 -12.59 24.57 -28.81
C ARG A 1223 -13.95 24.29 -28.12
N LEU A 1224 -14.09 23.16 -27.43
CA LEU A 1224 -15.33 22.79 -26.71
C LEU A 1224 -15.51 23.55 -25.39
N HIS A 1225 -14.42 23.86 -24.69
CA HIS A 1225 -14.49 24.44 -23.34
C HIS A 1225 -14.68 25.97 -23.26
N ARG A 1226 -14.72 26.71 -24.39
CA ARG A 1226 -14.75 28.19 -24.39
C ARG A 1226 -15.90 28.83 -25.19
N ARG A 1227 -17.07 28.19 -25.32
CA ARG A 1227 -18.24 28.78 -26.01
C ARG A 1227 -19.41 29.15 -25.07
N CYS A 1228 -20.09 30.23 -25.40
CA CYS A 1228 -21.34 30.66 -24.76
C CYS A 1228 -22.42 29.61 -24.99
N PHE A 1229 -23.11 29.19 -23.92
CA PHE A 1229 -24.15 28.16 -24.01
C PHE A 1229 -25.31 28.57 -24.91
N SER A 1230 -25.70 29.85 -24.90
CA SER A 1230 -26.87 30.33 -25.67
C SER A 1230 -26.56 30.67 -27.12
N THR A 1231 -25.33 31.10 -27.46
CA THR A 1231 -25.02 31.61 -28.82
C THR A 1231 -23.87 30.90 -29.50
N GLY A 1232 -23.17 30.01 -28.80
CA GLY A 1232 -22.00 29.33 -29.31
C GLY A 1232 -20.78 30.24 -29.57
N ARG A 1233 -20.81 31.55 -29.31
CA ARG A 1233 -19.65 32.44 -29.53
C ARG A 1233 -18.57 32.28 -28.44
N PRO A 1234 -17.29 32.62 -28.70
CA PRO A 1234 -16.22 32.53 -27.68
C PRO A 1234 -16.51 33.37 -26.44
N ARG A 1235 -16.23 32.84 -25.24
CA ARG A 1235 -16.39 33.56 -23.96
C ARG A 1235 -15.26 34.59 -23.78
N ALA A 1236 -15.59 35.82 -23.39
CA ALA A 1236 -14.62 36.81 -22.90
C ALA A 1236 -14.72 36.94 -21.37
N ASN A 1237 -13.59 36.74 -20.67
CA ASN A 1237 -13.19 36.91 -19.26
C ASN A 1237 -14.17 36.72 -18.07
N TYR A 1238 -15.46 36.45 -18.27
CA TYR A 1238 -16.39 36.12 -17.19
C TYR A 1238 -16.71 34.63 -17.22
N ARG A 1239 -15.80 33.84 -16.65
CA ARG A 1239 -15.79 32.37 -16.72
C ARG A 1239 -17.00 31.73 -16.01
N ASP A 1240 -17.58 32.43 -15.04
CA ASP A 1240 -18.53 31.86 -14.07
C ASP A 1240 -19.97 31.73 -14.57
N PHE A 1241 -20.39 32.50 -15.58
CA PHE A 1241 -21.80 32.55 -16.01
C PHE A 1241 -22.13 31.75 -17.27
N GLY A 1242 -21.13 31.13 -17.92
CA GLY A 1242 -21.35 30.28 -19.10
C GLY A 1242 -21.91 30.98 -20.36
N LEU A 1243 -22.17 32.28 -20.32
CA LEU A 1243 -22.74 33.11 -21.39
C LEU A 1243 -21.72 34.14 -21.91
N SER A 1244 -21.85 34.58 -23.16
CA SER A 1244 -21.00 35.64 -23.73
C SER A 1244 -21.42 37.01 -23.18
N GLY A 1245 -20.46 37.92 -23.01
CA GLY A 1245 -20.72 39.29 -22.55
C GLY A 1245 -21.73 40.05 -23.42
N HIS A 1246 -21.86 39.69 -24.71
CA HIS A 1246 -22.85 40.27 -25.61
C HIS A 1246 -24.30 39.90 -25.26
N ILE A 1247 -24.55 38.65 -24.86
CA ILE A 1247 -25.87 38.19 -24.40
C ILE A 1247 -26.26 38.91 -23.10
N LEU A 1248 -25.32 39.02 -22.16
CA LEU A 1248 -25.54 39.76 -20.93
C LEU A 1248 -25.86 41.24 -21.21
N ARG A 1249 -25.20 41.85 -22.19
CA ARG A 1249 -25.50 43.21 -22.67
C ARG A 1249 -26.90 43.31 -23.28
N GLU A 1250 -27.32 42.36 -24.12
CA GLU A 1250 -28.69 42.33 -24.68
C GLU A 1250 -29.74 42.17 -23.58
N MET A 1251 -29.47 41.32 -22.58
CA MET A 1251 -30.37 41.15 -21.44
C MET A 1251 -30.45 42.40 -20.56
N VAL A 1252 -29.35 43.16 -20.44
CA VAL A 1252 -29.36 44.47 -19.78
C VAL A 1252 -30.15 45.50 -20.60
N HIS A 1253 -29.96 45.56 -21.92
CA HIS A 1253 -30.71 46.47 -22.83
C HIS A 1253 -32.19 46.13 -22.91
N ALA A 1254 -32.55 44.85 -22.84
CA ALA A 1254 -33.92 44.38 -22.74
C ALA A 1254 -34.52 44.55 -21.32
N CYS A 1255 -33.80 45.21 -20.40
CA CYS A 1255 -34.18 45.42 -19.00
C CYS A 1255 -34.49 44.12 -18.22
N LEU A 1256 -33.99 42.98 -18.70
CA LEU A 1256 -34.13 41.67 -18.06
C LEU A 1256 -33.20 41.53 -16.84
N LEU A 1257 -32.16 42.38 -16.74
CA LEU A 1257 -31.22 42.47 -15.61
C LEU A 1257 -31.27 43.86 -14.95
N PRO A 1258 -32.34 44.19 -14.20
CA PRO A 1258 -32.48 45.51 -13.59
C PRO A 1258 -31.46 45.73 -12.46
N GLY A 1259 -30.70 46.83 -12.55
CA GLY A 1259 -29.71 47.26 -11.54
C GLY A 1259 -28.24 47.04 -11.93
N ALA A 1260 -27.96 46.56 -13.13
CA ALA A 1260 -26.61 46.51 -13.67
C ALA A 1260 -26.25 47.87 -14.32
N THR A 1261 -25.34 48.62 -13.69
CA THR A 1261 -24.65 49.76 -14.32
C THR A 1261 -23.14 49.56 -14.15
N ARG A 1262 -22.38 49.71 -15.24
CA ARG A 1262 -20.94 49.93 -15.13
C ARG A 1262 -20.47 50.96 -16.14
N SER A 1263 -19.55 51.79 -15.65
CA SER A 1263 -18.84 52.88 -16.28
C SER A 1263 -17.78 52.38 -17.26
N SER A 1264 -17.76 52.98 -18.46
CA SER A 1264 -16.79 52.87 -19.56
C SER A 1264 -16.55 51.46 -20.11
N TRP A 1265 -16.85 51.35 -21.40
CA TRP A 1265 -16.81 50.17 -22.26
C TRP A 1265 -15.49 49.41 -22.27
#